data_AF-A0A4Q2XYE4-F1
#
_entry.id   AF-A0A4Q2XYE4-F1
#
_cell.length_a   1.000
_cell.length_b   1.000
_cell.length_c   1.000
_cell.angle_alpha   90.00
_cell.angle_beta   90.00
_cell.angle_gamma   90.00
#
_symmetry.space_group_name_H-M   'P 1'
#
loop_
_entity.id
_entity.type
_entity.pdbx_description
1 polymer ?
#
loop_
_entity_poly.entity_id
_entity_poly.type
_entity_poly.pdbx_seq_one_letter_code
_entity_poly.pdbx_strand_id
1 'polypeptide(L)'
;PWLRLNEAGIDNIIRYKTILSLMPGSLSVSALSGDINLAGNITLSPSATGTLSLLAAGAVNGLQPNGIVNLNGLRTSWGTSTVNVSDASPAALPGVLNPLGYTTAQAQSGSRLPLFLDGLNALFAETGSTSGVLQTKQALHAAGPLHRQDTQPLRLYAGTGDISGLTLFSPKAARIFAGQDLSDVSLYLQNTGAGDVSIVTGGRDIIPANAASALRGIANRAGNVPNLDAGPVAGDIQISGPGTLQVLAGRTLDLGTVEGNADGTGTGLSSIGNARNPALGFNGAAIIAAAGLGSSAGLDSESLDFDGFIDTYVKSAQGSAWLAELKEGMGGKTFDQLNGHERKRIALEVFYLVLRDAGRSSGGTITGNGYADGFAAIDTLFRNPGTGGILTRGRDIRTRNGGGISLLAPGGALQLANTAIGNPLAPPGIVTESGGGISIFTKDDVSVGIGRIFTLRGGSQIIWSSQGDIAAGSASKTVRSAPPTRVLIDPQSGAVQTDLAGLATGGGIGVLATVAGVAPGNVDLIAPAGVVDAGDAGIRSSGNLTIAATQVLNAGNIAVTGSSAGTPTTAVSVPNVSGLSSAGNTAAAGNAAAAAAAAAQAARPETVPAQTLASIYTVEVLGYGGADPDDEEDDEERRRQREEAEESR
;
A
#
# COMPACT_ATOMS: atom_id res chain seq x y z
N PRO A 1 -11.57 -40.09 -15.53
CA PRO A 1 -12.14 -39.95 -16.90
C PRO A 1 -11.53 -41.04 -17.80
N TRP A 2 -12.36 -41.78 -18.54
CA TRP A 2 -11.89 -42.75 -19.53
C TRP A 2 -11.50 -41.97 -20.80
N LEU A 3 -10.21 -41.85 -21.08
CA LEU A 3 -9.74 -41.16 -22.29
C LEU A 3 -9.93 -42.08 -23.50
N ARG A 4 -10.47 -41.53 -24.59
CA ARG A 4 -10.47 -42.24 -25.88
C ARG A 4 -9.04 -42.31 -26.43
N LEU A 5 -8.74 -43.30 -27.27
CA LEU A 5 -7.41 -43.47 -27.89
C LEU A 5 -6.94 -42.23 -28.67
N ASN A 6 -7.86 -41.45 -29.26
CA ASN A 6 -7.55 -40.19 -29.93
C ASN A 6 -7.37 -38.98 -28.99
N GLU A 7 -7.66 -39.15 -27.69
CA GLU A 7 -7.51 -38.15 -26.62
C GLU A 7 -6.27 -38.41 -25.75
N ALA A 8 -5.49 -39.46 -26.04
CA ALA A 8 -4.31 -39.87 -25.27
C ALA A 8 -3.01 -39.12 -25.62
N GLY A 9 -3.04 -38.22 -26.62
CA GLY A 9 -1.91 -37.36 -26.94
C GLY A 9 -1.58 -36.39 -25.80
N ILE A 10 -0.31 -36.04 -25.61
CA ILE A 10 0.16 -35.14 -24.53
C ILE A 10 -0.60 -33.80 -24.54
N ASP A 11 -0.83 -33.23 -25.73
CA ASP A 11 -1.60 -31.99 -25.92
C ASP A 11 -3.09 -32.10 -25.49
N ASN A 12 -3.62 -33.32 -25.48
CA ASN A 12 -5.00 -33.61 -25.07
C ASN A 12 -5.09 -33.89 -23.56
N ILE A 13 -4.08 -34.51 -22.95
CA ILE A 13 -4.01 -34.73 -21.49
C ILE A 13 -3.94 -33.40 -20.73
N ILE A 14 -3.23 -32.40 -21.27
CA ILE A 14 -3.16 -31.06 -20.67
C ILE A 14 -4.55 -30.43 -20.50
N ARG A 15 -5.50 -30.75 -21.38
CA ARG A 15 -6.88 -30.22 -21.31
C ARG A 15 -7.68 -30.75 -20.12
N TYR A 16 -7.31 -31.93 -19.61
CA TYR A 16 -7.92 -32.54 -18.43
C TYR A 16 -7.22 -32.20 -17.12
N LYS A 17 -6.15 -31.39 -17.18
CA LYS A 17 -5.26 -31.10 -16.03
C LYS A 17 -6.05 -30.71 -14.78
N THR A 18 -6.99 -29.77 -14.90
CA THR A 18 -7.81 -29.28 -13.77
C THR A 18 -8.61 -30.37 -13.08
N ILE A 19 -9.25 -31.28 -13.84
CA ILE A 19 -10.02 -32.40 -13.27
C ILE A 19 -9.08 -33.41 -12.61
N LEU A 20 -7.93 -33.65 -13.21
CA LEU A 20 -6.96 -34.64 -12.73
C LEU A 20 -6.16 -34.14 -11.52
N SER A 21 -6.03 -32.82 -11.33
CA SER A 21 -5.25 -32.22 -10.25
C SER A 21 -6.10 -31.65 -9.11
N LEU A 22 -7.44 -31.72 -9.20
CA LEU A 22 -8.32 -31.21 -8.16
C LEU A 22 -8.24 -32.09 -6.90
N MET A 23 -7.87 -31.49 -5.79
CA MET A 23 -7.76 -32.15 -4.49
C MET A 23 -9.03 -31.93 -3.65
N PRO A 24 -9.27 -32.72 -2.59
CA PRO A 24 -10.35 -32.49 -1.65
C PRO A 24 -10.34 -31.06 -1.10
N GLY A 25 -11.50 -30.53 -0.73
CA GLY A 25 -11.63 -29.14 -0.28
C GLY A 25 -10.92 -28.83 1.03
N SER A 26 -10.42 -29.84 1.73
CA SER A 26 -9.52 -29.67 2.87
C SER A 26 -8.28 -30.54 2.72
N LEU A 27 -7.12 -29.95 2.96
CA LEU A 27 -5.82 -30.64 2.95
C LEU A 27 -5.03 -30.30 4.22
N SER A 28 -4.61 -31.33 4.94
CA SER A 28 -3.70 -31.20 6.09
C SER A 28 -2.46 -32.07 5.85
N VAL A 29 -1.29 -31.45 5.91
CA VAL A 29 0.02 -32.09 5.79
C VAL A 29 0.86 -31.64 6.96
N SER A 30 1.47 -32.59 7.66
CA SER A 30 2.37 -32.31 8.79
C SER A 30 3.67 -33.09 8.62
N ALA A 31 4.79 -32.36 8.60
CA ALA A 31 6.12 -32.93 8.71
C ALA A 31 6.62 -32.67 10.14
N LEU A 32 6.42 -33.64 11.03
CA LEU A 32 6.83 -33.54 12.45
C LEU A 32 8.36 -33.44 12.62
N SER A 33 9.11 -33.77 11.56
CA SER A 33 10.54 -33.54 11.42
C SER A 33 10.83 -33.23 9.95
N GLY A 34 11.76 -32.31 9.70
CA GLY A 34 12.16 -31.92 8.35
C GLY A 34 11.16 -31.01 7.63
N ASP A 35 11.28 -30.97 6.31
CA ASP A 35 10.64 -29.96 5.45
C ASP A 35 9.42 -30.50 4.72
N ILE A 36 8.54 -29.59 4.29
CA ILE A 36 7.52 -29.85 3.27
C ILE A 36 8.02 -29.27 1.94
N ASN A 37 8.24 -30.14 0.95
CA ASN A 37 8.60 -29.74 -0.41
C ASN A 37 7.36 -29.83 -1.31
N LEU A 38 6.93 -28.69 -1.84
CA LEU A 38 5.82 -28.59 -2.77
C LEU A 38 6.39 -28.60 -4.20
N ALA A 39 5.89 -29.50 -5.03
CA ALA A 39 6.25 -29.57 -6.45
C ALA A 39 4.96 -29.51 -7.28
N GLY A 40 4.83 -28.44 -8.07
CA GLY A 40 3.65 -28.20 -8.90
C GLY A 40 2.51 -27.50 -8.16
N ASN A 41 1.33 -27.49 -8.78
CA ASN A 41 0.19 -26.74 -8.28
C ASN A 41 -0.73 -27.62 -7.44
N ILE A 42 -1.18 -27.07 -6.31
CA ILE A 42 -2.20 -27.64 -5.44
C ILE A 42 -3.46 -26.81 -5.61
N THR A 43 -4.55 -27.44 -6.07
CA THR A 43 -5.86 -26.79 -6.17
C THR A 43 -6.88 -27.58 -5.37
N LEU A 44 -7.41 -27.00 -4.30
CA LEU A 44 -8.43 -27.62 -3.47
C LEU A 44 -9.83 -27.33 -4.05
N SER A 45 -10.70 -28.32 -4.05
CA SER A 45 -12.10 -28.14 -4.46
C SER A 45 -12.84 -27.15 -3.55
N PRO A 46 -13.73 -26.30 -4.07
CA PRO A 46 -14.50 -25.36 -3.27
C PRO A 46 -15.32 -26.07 -2.19
N SER A 47 -15.28 -25.54 -0.98
CA SER A 47 -16.06 -26.00 0.17
C SER A 47 -16.24 -24.85 1.16
N ALA A 48 -17.44 -24.69 1.72
CA ALA A 48 -17.73 -23.67 2.74
C ALA A 48 -16.85 -23.79 4.00
N THR A 49 -16.33 -24.98 4.27
CA THR A 49 -15.41 -25.29 5.37
C THR A 49 -14.03 -25.73 4.87
N GLY A 50 -13.73 -25.46 3.59
CA GLY A 50 -12.47 -25.84 2.97
C GLY A 50 -11.29 -25.13 3.60
N THR A 51 -10.21 -25.87 3.85
CA THR A 51 -9.04 -25.33 4.54
C THR A 51 -7.74 -25.98 4.10
N LEU A 52 -6.63 -25.30 4.34
CA LEU A 52 -5.29 -25.81 4.13
C LEU A 52 -4.51 -25.69 5.44
N SER A 53 -3.81 -26.75 5.81
CA SER A 53 -2.88 -26.76 6.93
C SER A 53 -1.58 -27.44 6.51
N LEU A 54 -0.53 -26.67 6.25
CA LEU A 54 0.83 -27.15 6.01
C LEU A 54 1.68 -26.82 7.23
N LEU A 55 2.09 -27.86 7.98
CA LEU A 55 2.84 -27.72 9.23
C LEU A 55 4.17 -28.44 9.11
N ALA A 56 5.26 -27.71 8.83
CA ALA A 56 6.61 -28.26 8.77
C ALA A 56 7.38 -27.95 10.06
N ALA A 57 8.11 -28.93 10.60
CA ALA A 57 9.08 -28.68 11.66
C ALA A 57 10.26 -27.83 11.16
N GLY A 58 10.73 -28.12 9.93
CA GLY A 58 11.73 -27.36 9.21
C GLY A 58 11.11 -26.26 8.35
N ALA A 59 11.33 -26.35 7.04
CA ALA A 59 10.92 -25.35 6.03
C ALA A 59 9.70 -25.80 5.20
N VAL A 60 9.06 -24.83 4.53
CA VAL A 60 8.11 -25.09 3.43
C VAL A 60 8.70 -24.53 2.14
N ASN A 61 9.07 -25.43 1.22
CA ASN A 61 9.78 -25.09 0.00
C ASN A 61 8.89 -25.29 -1.22
N GLY A 62 8.50 -24.21 -1.88
CA GLY A 62 7.69 -24.20 -3.11
C GLY A 62 8.49 -24.17 -4.40
N LEU A 63 9.77 -23.76 -4.38
CA LEU A 63 10.66 -23.83 -5.53
C LEU A 63 11.45 -25.14 -5.49
N GLN A 64 11.13 -26.06 -6.40
CA GLN A 64 11.65 -27.43 -6.40
C GLN A 64 12.02 -27.90 -7.81
N PRO A 65 12.93 -28.88 -7.95
CA PRO A 65 13.11 -29.61 -9.20
C PRO A 65 11.78 -30.24 -9.64
N ASN A 66 11.35 -29.98 -10.87
CA ASN A 66 10.06 -30.45 -11.38
C ASN A 66 10.16 -31.25 -12.69
N GLY A 67 11.36 -31.43 -13.24
CA GLY A 67 11.56 -32.25 -14.42
C GLY A 67 12.97 -32.18 -14.99
N ILE A 68 13.16 -32.81 -16.15
CA ILE A 68 14.38 -32.74 -16.95
C ILE A 68 14.00 -32.23 -18.33
N VAL A 69 14.73 -31.22 -18.83
CA VAL A 69 14.52 -30.60 -20.14
C VAL A 69 15.78 -30.74 -20.98
N ASN A 70 15.62 -30.88 -22.30
CA ASN A 70 16.73 -30.89 -23.25
C ASN A 70 16.87 -29.50 -23.88
N LEU A 71 17.74 -28.67 -23.30
CA LEU A 71 18.04 -27.31 -23.73
C LEU A 71 19.56 -27.18 -23.86
N ASN A 72 20.07 -27.49 -25.04
CA ASN A 72 21.51 -27.62 -25.31
C ASN A 72 22.19 -28.60 -24.34
N GLY A 73 21.54 -29.75 -24.09
CA GLY A 73 21.92 -30.76 -23.10
C GLY A 73 20.82 -31.04 -22.08
N LEU A 74 20.92 -32.18 -21.39
CA LEU A 74 20.00 -32.52 -20.30
C LEU A 74 20.23 -31.58 -19.11
N ARG A 75 19.17 -30.89 -18.71
CA ARG A 75 19.17 -29.95 -17.58
C ARG A 75 18.00 -30.21 -16.66
N THR A 76 18.17 -29.96 -15.37
CA THR A 76 17.09 -30.08 -14.38
C THR A 76 16.22 -28.83 -14.43
N SER A 77 14.93 -28.99 -14.72
CA SER A 77 13.94 -27.92 -14.63
C SER A 77 13.55 -27.71 -13.17
N TRP A 78 13.44 -26.45 -12.76
CA TRP A 78 12.97 -26.03 -11.44
C TRP A 78 11.71 -25.19 -11.60
N GLY A 79 10.69 -25.42 -10.77
CA GLY A 79 9.46 -24.65 -10.82
C GLY A 79 8.97 -24.26 -9.44
N THR A 80 8.20 -23.18 -9.40
CA THR A 80 7.52 -22.68 -8.21
C THR A 80 6.19 -23.42 -8.02
N SER A 81 5.63 -23.33 -6.82
CA SER A 81 4.37 -23.99 -6.49
C SER A 81 3.27 -22.98 -6.26
N THR A 82 2.11 -23.21 -6.87
CA THR A 82 0.91 -22.43 -6.58
C THR A 82 -0.04 -23.26 -5.74
N VAL A 83 -0.49 -22.71 -4.62
CA VAL A 83 -1.52 -23.30 -3.76
C VAL A 83 -2.78 -22.46 -3.83
N ASN A 84 -3.85 -23.03 -4.39
CA ASN A 84 -5.14 -22.38 -4.55
C ASN A 84 -6.20 -23.12 -3.72
N VAL A 85 -6.70 -22.47 -2.67
CA VAL A 85 -7.92 -22.92 -1.96
C VAL A 85 -9.11 -22.23 -2.63
N SER A 86 -9.89 -22.98 -3.41
CA SER A 86 -10.92 -22.42 -4.28
C SER A 86 -12.06 -21.75 -3.50
N ASP A 87 -12.40 -20.52 -3.90
CA ASP A 87 -13.58 -19.77 -3.43
C ASP A 87 -14.79 -19.92 -4.36
N ALA A 88 -14.67 -20.73 -5.42
CA ALA A 88 -15.70 -20.89 -6.43
C ALA A 88 -16.97 -21.50 -5.82
N SER A 89 -18.12 -21.33 -6.47
CA SER A 89 -19.34 -22.00 -6.00
C SER A 89 -19.19 -23.53 -6.10
N PRO A 90 -19.39 -24.30 -5.01
CA PRO A 90 -19.39 -25.77 -5.09
C PRO A 90 -20.43 -26.31 -6.08
N ALA A 91 -21.53 -25.58 -6.27
CA ALA A 91 -22.58 -25.94 -7.23
C ALA A 91 -22.19 -25.72 -8.70
N ALA A 92 -21.12 -24.96 -8.97
CA ALA A 92 -20.57 -24.76 -10.31
C ALA A 92 -19.73 -25.96 -10.78
N LEU A 93 -19.34 -26.85 -9.87
CA LEU A 93 -18.65 -28.08 -10.24
C LEU A 93 -19.62 -29.12 -10.78
N PRO A 94 -19.27 -29.80 -11.89
CA PRO A 94 -20.00 -30.97 -12.34
C PRO A 94 -20.05 -32.04 -11.25
N GLY A 95 -21.24 -32.61 -11.03
CA GLY A 95 -21.47 -33.61 -10.00
C GLY A 95 -22.46 -34.68 -10.47
N VAL A 96 -22.77 -35.64 -9.60
CA VAL A 96 -23.72 -36.72 -9.93
C VAL A 96 -25.12 -36.17 -10.26
N LEU A 97 -25.50 -35.05 -9.63
CA LEU A 97 -26.79 -34.39 -9.85
C LEU A 97 -26.78 -33.44 -11.05
N ASN A 98 -25.61 -32.91 -11.42
CA ASN A 98 -25.40 -31.99 -12.53
C ASN A 98 -24.19 -32.46 -13.35
N PRO A 99 -24.31 -33.57 -14.11
CA PRO A 99 -23.19 -34.09 -14.87
C PRO A 99 -22.83 -33.14 -16.01
N LEU A 100 -21.53 -33.01 -16.31
CA LEU A 100 -21.09 -32.25 -17.46
C LEU A 100 -21.51 -32.98 -18.74
N GLY A 101 -22.49 -32.42 -19.47
CA GLY A 101 -22.93 -32.95 -20.76
C GLY A 101 -21.94 -32.61 -21.86
N TYR A 102 -21.45 -33.60 -22.59
CA TYR A 102 -20.68 -33.40 -23.83
C TYR A 102 -21.67 -33.01 -24.95
N THR A 103 -21.79 -31.73 -25.28
CA THR A 103 -22.70 -31.30 -26.36
C THR A 103 -22.06 -31.54 -27.72
N THR A 104 -22.79 -32.22 -28.61
CA THR A 104 -22.37 -32.57 -29.98
C THR A 104 -22.37 -31.38 -30.94
N ALA A 105 -22.82 -30.20 -30.51
CA ALA A 105 -22.90 -28.98 -31.33
C ALA A 105 -21.52 -28.43 -31.79
N GLN A 106 -20.43 -28.87 -31.17
CA GLN A 106 -19.07 -28.48 -31.55
C GLN A 106 -18.37 -29.47 -32.49
N ALA A 107 -19.04 -30.57 -32.89
CA ALA A 107 -18.51 -31.50 -33.89
C ALA A 107 -18.56 -30.96 -35.33
N GLN A 108 -19.17 -29.80 -35.57
CA GLN A 108 -19.35 -29.21 -36.91
C GLN A 108 -18.30 -28.17 -37.31
N SER A 109 -17.51 -27.64 -36.39
CA SER A 109 -16.31 -26.87 -36.74
C SER A 109 -15.15 -27.85 -36.82
N GLY A 110 -14.45 -27.92 -37.95
CA GLY A 110 -13.25 -28.77 -38.15
C GLY A 110 -12.05 -28.46 -37.23
N SER A 111 -12.28 -27.79 -36.10
CA SER A 111 -11.33 -27.65 -35.01
C SER A 111 -11.23 -28.97 -34.25
N ARG A 112 -10.02 -29.51 -34.17
CA ARG A 112 -9.67 -30.71 -33.41
C ARG A 112 -10.07 -30.54 -31.93
N LEU A 113 -11.16 -31.22 -31.53
CA LEU A 113 -11.73 -31.35 -30.17
C LEU A 113 -11.98 -30.01 -29.43
N PRO A 114 -13.24 -29.66 -29.12
CA PRO A 114 -13.55 -28.38 -28.51
C PRO A 114 -13.04 -28.22 -27.07
N LEU A 115 -12.95 -26.96 -26.64
CA LEU A 115 -12.59 -26.46 -25.31
C LEU A 115 -13.68 -26.68 -24.25
N PHE A 116 -14.21 -27.90 -24.13
CA PHE A 116 -15.37 -28.20 -23.28
C PHE A 116 -15.10 -28.06 -21.76
N LEU A 117 -13.84 -27.95 -21.35
CA LEU A 117 -13.41 -27.77 -19.95
C LEU A 117 -13.01 -26.34 -19.59
N ASP A 118 -13.06 -25.39 -20.52
CA ASP A 118 -12.64 -24.01 -20.24
C ASP A 118 -13.46 -23.35 -19.14
N GLY A 119 -14.77 -23.62 -19.12
CA GLY A 119 -15.64 -23.16 -18.03
C GLY A 119 -15.21 -23.71 -16.67
N LEU A 120 -14.73 -24.94 -16.62
CA LEU A 120 -14.20 -25.54 -15.39
C LEU A 120 -12.81 -24.99 -15.04
N ASN A 121 -11.94 -24.78 -16.03
CA ASN A 121 -10.62 -24.18 -15.84
C ASN A 121 -10.74 -22.76 -15.26
N ALA A 122 -11.73 -21.99 -15.72
CA ALA A 122 -11.99 -20.64 -15.25
C ALA A 122 -12.34 -20.56 -13.75
N LEU A 123 -12.87 -21.62 -13.14
CA LEU A 123 -13.18 -21.65 -11.69
C LEU A 123 -11.92 -21.69 -10.81
N PHE A 124 -10.76 -22.00 -11.38
CA PHE A 124 -9.50 -22.20 -10.65
C PHE A 124 -8.34 -21.35 -11.17
N ALA A 125 -8.60 -20.48 -12.14
CA ALA A 125 -7.61 -19.64 -12.81
C ALA A 125 -7.33 -18.35 -12.01
N GLU A 126 -7.09 -18.48 -10.70
CA GLU A 126 -6.69 -17.36 -9.85
C GLU A 126 -5.31 -16.84 -10.24
N THR A 127 -5.19 -15.51 -10.34
CA THR A 127 -3.94 -14.83 -10.73
C THR A 127 -3.53 -13.76 -9.75
N GLY A 128 -4.40 -13.36 -8.82
CA GLY A 128 -4.15 -12.23 -7.91
C GLY A 128 -4.44 -10.87 -8.55
N SER A 129 -4.75 -10.83 -9.85
CA SER A 129 -5.11 -9.62 -10.59
C SER A 129 -6.35 -8.94 -10.01
N THR A 130 -6.29 -7.61 -9.92
CA THR A 130 -7.42 -6.75 -9.55
C THR A 130 -8.19 -6.22 -10.78
N SER A 131 -7.63 -6.37 -11.98
CA SER A 131 -8.15 -5.83 -13.24
C SER A 131 -9.00 -6.82 -14.06
N GLY A 132 -9.24 -8.03 -13.54
CA GLY A 132 -10.07 -9.02 -14.23
C GLY A 132 -11.48 -8.51 -14.56
N VAL A 133 -12.05 -8.98 -15.67
CA VAL A 133 -13.46 -8.70 -16.02
C VAL A 133 -14.40 -9.35 -15.01
N LEU A 134 -15.58 -8.79 -14.81
CA LEU A 134 -16.53 -9.23 -13.78
C LEU A 134 -16.89 -10.72 -13.92
N GLN A 135 -17.02 -11.21 -15.14
CA GLN A 135 -17.35 -12.60 -15.44
C GLN A 135 -16.29 -13.56 -14.90
N THR A 136 -15.00 -13.24 -15.06
CA THR A 136 -13.90 -14.04 -14.52
C THR A 136 -13.93 -14.01 -12.99
N LYS A 137 -14.13 -12.83 -12.39
CA LYS A 137 -14.24 -12.71 -10.93
C LYS A 137 -15.41 -13.52 -10.37
N GLN A 138 -16.57 -13.48 -11.02
CA GLN A 138 -17.73 -14.29 -10.63
C GLN A 138 -17.52 -15.79 -10.83
N ALA A 139 -16.69 -16.21 -11.77
CA ALA A 139 -16.34 -17.63 -11.93
C ALA A 139 -15.45 -18.13 -10.78
N LEU A 140 -14.55 -17.26 -10.28
CA LEU A 140 -13.61 -17.59 -9.20
C LEU A 140 -14.24 -17.60 -7.80
N HIS A 141 -15.41 -16.97 -7.62
CA HIS A 141 -16.03 -16.76 -6.32
C HIS A 141 -17.51 -17.19 -6.29
N ALA A 142 -17.96 -17.75 -5.18
CA ALA A 142 -19.39 -17.96 -4.93
C ALA A 142 -20.16 -16.63 -4.88
N ALA A 143 -21.48 -16.68 -5.07
CA ALA A 143 -22.33 -15.48 -5.10
C ALA A 143 -22.34 -14.68 -3.78
N GLY A 144 -22.00 -15.33 -2.67
CA GLY A 144 -21.66 -14.73 -1.39
C GLY A 144 -20.33 -15.31 -0.90
N PRO A 145 -19.64 -14.70 0.08
CA PRO A 145 -18.32 -15.19 0.46
C PRO A 145 -18.42 -16.57 1.12
N LEU A 146 -17.85 -17.57 0.45
CA LEU A 146 -18.08 -18.99 0.71
C LEU A 146 -17.71 -19.39 2.14
N HIS A 147 -16.63 -18.81 2.67
CA HIS A 147 -16.05 -19.13 3.97
C HIS A 147 -16.54 -18.24 5.12
N ARG A 148 -17.63 -17.46 4.93
CA ARG A 148 -18.10 -16.47 5.93
C ARG A 148 -18.34 -17.02 7.34
N GLN A 149 -18.74 -18.29 7.45
CA GLN A 149 -19.03 -18.95 8.72
C GLN A 149 -17.89 -19.85 9.21
N ASP A 150 -16.79 -19.91 8.47
CA ASP A 150 -15.67 -20.78 8.80
C ASP A 150 -14.59 -19.99 9.56
N THR A 151 -14.59 -20.18 10.87
CA THR A 151 -13.71 -19.50 11.83
C THR A 151 -12.30 -20.08 11.89
N GLN A 152 -12.02 -21.22 11.24
CA GLN A 152 -10.71 -21.87 11.31
C GLN A 152 -9.75 -21.30 10.26
N PRO A 153 -8.74 -20.49 10.60
CA PRO A 153 -7.89 -19.89 9.59
C PRO A 153 -7.08 -20.95 8.83
N LEU A 154 -6.74 -20.64 7.58
CA LEU A 154 -5.73 -21.38 6.81
C LEU A 154 -4.38 -21.29 7.54
N ARG A 155 -3.59 -22.37 7.54
CA ARG A 155 -2.28 -22.43 8.23
C ARG A 155 -1.16 -22.84 7.28
N LEU A 156 -0.10 -22.03 7.22
CA LEU A 156 1.15 -22.31 6.50
C LEU A 156 2.33 -22.02 7.42
N TYR A 157 2.84 -23.05 8.10
CA TYR A 157 3.80 -22.93 9.20
C TYR A 157 5.09 -23.68 8.86
N ALA A 158 6.22 -22.99 8.96
CA ALA A 158 7.57 -23.54 9.02
C ALA A 158 8.13 -23.27 10.42
N GLY A 159 8.41 -24.33 11.19
CA GLY A 159 8.75 -24.23 12.60
C GLY A 159 10.07 -23.53 12.85
N THR A 160 11.17 -24.05 12.27
CA THR A 160 12.51 -23.49 12.42
C THR A 160 13.13 -23.00 11.11
N GLY A 161 12.48 -23.30 9.98
CA GLY A 161 12.97 -23.00 8.64
C GLY A 161 12.25 -21.82 7.99
N ASP A 162 12.50 -21.72 6.69
CA ASP A 162 11.95 -20.67 5.83
C ASP A 162 10.62 -21.12 5.20
N ILE A 163 9.84 -20.15 4.73
CA ILE A 163 8.80 -20.38 3.72
C ILE A 163 9.27 -19.68 2.44
N SER A 164 9.40 -20.42 1.35
CA SER A 164 9.92 -19.83 0.12
C SER A 164 9.44 -20.45 -1.19
N GLY A 165 9.34 -19.64 -2.24
CA GLY A 165 9.15 -20.08 -3.62
C GLY A 165 7.72 -20.49 -3.99
N LEU A 166 6.70 -19.90 -3.36
CA LEU A 166 5.30 -20.26 -3.58
C LEU A 166 4.35 -19.08 -3.75
N THR A 167 3.25 -19.33 -4.45
CA THR A 167 2.08 -18.45 -4.48
C THR A 167 0.94 -19.09 -3.70
N LEU A 168 0.26 -18.33 -2.85
CA LEU A 168 -0.88 -18.80 -2.06
C LEU A 168 -2.11 -17.93 -2.33
N PHE A 169 -3.22 -18.57 -2.70
CA PHE A 169 -4.55 -17.97 -2.74
C PHE A 169 -5.38 -18.49 -1.57
N SER A 170 -5.71 -17.60 -0.63
CA SER A 170 -6.56 -17.91 0.51
C SER A 170 -7.90 -17.18 0.38
N PRO A 171 -9.04 -17.89 0.40
CA PRO A 171 -10.38 -17.28 0.34
C PRO A 171 -10.91 -16.86 1.72
N LYS A 172 -10.07 -16.95 2.74
CA LYS A 172 -10.40 -16.70 4.15
C LYS A 172 -9.16 -16.32 4.96
N ALA A 173 -9.38 -15.93 6.21
CA ALA A 173 -8.31 -15.51 7.11
C ALA A 173 -7.19 -16.57 7.16
N ALA A 174 -5.94 -16.12 7.07
CA ALA A 174 -4.77 -16.99 7.01
C ALA A 174 -3.78 -16.67 8.13
N ARG A 175 -3.08 -17.70 8.61
CA ARG A 175 -1.94 -17.62 9.51
C ARG A 175 -0.73 -18.22 8.81
N ILE A 176 0.28 -17.40 8.59
CA ILE A 176 1.49 -17.74 7.87
C ILE A 176 2.67 -17.41 8.78
N PHE A 177 3.45 -18.42 9.12
CA PHE A 177 4.55 -18.32 10.07
C PHE A 177 5.79 -19.01 9.51
N ALA A 178 6.85 -18.24 9.28
CA ALA A 178 8.18 -18.77 9.01
C ALA A 178 9.06 -18.60 10.25
N GLY A 179 9.67 -19.69 10.73
CA GLY A 179 10.57 -19.66 11.89
C GLY A 179 11.83 -18.82 11.67
N GLN A 180 12.27 -18.69 10.42
CA GLN A 180 13.36 -17.80 10.01
C GLN A 180 12.87 -16.77 8.99
N ASP A 181 12.95 -17.05 7.69
CA ASP A 181 12.63 -16.06 6.67
C ASP A 181 11.40 -16.46 5.84
N LEU A 182 10.60 -15.46 5.47
CA LEU A 182 9.59 -15.58 4.42
C LEU A 182 10.15 -14.92 3.16
N SER A 183 10.44 -15.67 2.10
CA SER A 183 11.10 -15.12 0.91
C SER A 183 10.61 -15.68 -0.41
N ASP A 184 10.58 -14.88 -1.48
CA ASP A 184 10.06 -15.34 -2.79
C ASP A 184 8.64 -15.92 -2.71
N VAL A 185 7.71 -15.11 -2.21
CA VAL A 185 6.31 -15.49 -2.04
C VAL A 185 5.36 -14.44 -2.60
N SER A 186 4.25 -14.91 -3.18
CA SER A 186 3.08 -14.08 -3.48
C SER A 186 1.89 -14.57 -2.68
N LEU A 187 1.40 -13.74 -1.77
CA LEU A 187 0.32 -14.09 -0.84
C LEU A 187 -0.93 -13.26 -1.19
N TYR A 188 -1.95 -13.93 -1.73
CA TYR A 188 -3.23 -13.34 -2.11
C TYR A 188 -4.31 -13.82 -1.14
N LEU A 189 -4.49 -13.06 -0.06
CA LEU A 189 -5.31 -13.40 1.09
C LEU A 189 -6.70 -12.75 0.99
N GLN A 190 -7.65 -13.24 1.79
CA GLN A 190 -8.99 -12.70 1.88
C GLN A 190 -9.50 -12.79 3.32
N ASN A 191 -10.06 -11.72 3.84
CA ASN A 191 -10.86 -11.72 5.04
C ASN A 191 -12.34 -11.66 4.65
N THR A 192 -13.18 -12.40 5.34
CA THR A 192 -14.61 -12.47 5.03
C THR A 192 -15.44 -11.52 5.91
N GLY A 193 -14.97 -11.22 7.13
CA GLY A 193 -15.64 -10.35 8.10
C GLY A 193 -14.71 -9.29 8.69
N ALA A 194 -15.30 -8.25 9.29
CA ALA A 194 -14.54 -7.12 9.87
C ALA A 194 -13.75 -7.47 11.15
N GLY A 195 -14.08 -8.59 11.80
CA GLY A 195 -13.32 -9.14 12.92
C GLY A 195 -12.20 -10.10 12.52
N ASP A 196 -12.06 -10.40 11.21
CA ASP A 196 -11.05 -11.34 10.73
C ASP A 196 -9.66 -10.71 10.75
N VAL A 197 -8.68 -11.53 11.11
CA VAL A 197 -7.27 -11.15 11.15
C VAL A 197 -6.45 -12.16 10.37
N SER A 198 -5.81 -11.69 9.31
CA SER A 198 -4.78 -12.44 8.58
C SER A 198 -3.41 -12.04 9.08
N ILE A 199 -2.55 -13.02 9.36
CA ILE A 199 -1.23 -12.80 9.96
C ILE A 199 -0.16 -13.44 9.09
N VAL A 200 0.85 -12.65 8.73
CA VAL A 200 2.05 -13.05 8.00
C VAL A 200 3.25 -12.69 8.84
N THR A 201 4.02 -13.69 9.24
CA THR A 201 5.12 -13.53 10.20
C THR A 201 6.39 -14.23 9.71
N GLY A 202 7.52 -13.59 9.93
CA GLY A 202 8.85 -14.16 9.72
C GLY A 202 9.68 -13.95 10.99
N GLY A 203 10.25 -15.03 11.53
CA GLY A 203 11.04 -14.99 12.75
C GLY A 203 12.27 -14.08 12.66
N ARG A 204 12.76 -13.84 11.44
CA ARG A 204 13.83 -12.92 11.10
C ARG A 204 13.40 -11.96 10.00
N ASP A 205 13.45 -12.34 8.73
CA ASP A 205 13.16 -11.41 7.62
C ASP A 205 11.92 -11.78 6.82
N ILE A 206 11.20 -10.78 6.34
CA ILE A 206 10.16 -10.93 5.33
C ILE A 206 10.63 -10.22 4.06
N ILE A 207 10.90 -11.00 3.01
CA ILE A 207 11.39 -10.53 1.72
C ILE A 207 10.57 -11.14 0.57
N PRO A 208 9.32 -10.69 0.35
CA PRO A 208 8.39 -11.34 -0.57
C PRO A 208 8.93 -11.46 -1.99
N ALA A 209 9.67 -10.46 -2.48
CA ALA A 209 10.44 -10.54 -3.70
C ALA A 209 11.94 -10.60 -3.39
N ASN A 210 12.55 -11.79 -3.46
CA ASN A 210 13.95 -11.99 -3.13
C ASN A 210 14.71 -12.71 -4.25
N ALA A 211 15.25 -11.95 -5.19
CA ALA A 211 16.11 -12.50 -6.24
C ALA A 211 17.37 -13.22 -5.72
N ALA A 212 17.73 -13.02 -4.45
CA ALA A 212 18.85 -13.66 -3.77
C ALA A 212 18.43 -14.78 -2.79
N SER A 213 17.19 -15.28 -2.87
CA SER A 213 16.74 -16.37 -1.99
C SER A 213 17.60 -17.63 -2.18
N ALA A 214 17.73 -18.41 -1.11
CA ALA A 214 18.54 -19.63 -1.12
C ALA A 214 18.08 -20.61 -2.20
N LEU A 215 16.76 -20.84 -2.32
CA LEU A 215 16.19 -21.73 -3.33
C LEU A 215 16.45 -21.23 -4.75
N ARG A 216 16.33 -19.91 -5.00
CA ARG A 216 16.60 -19.34 -6.32
C ARG A 216 18.08 -19.44 -6.68
N GLY A 217 18.98 -19.25 -5.71
CA GLY A 217 20.42 -19.48 -5.87
C GLY A 217 20.75 -20.92 -6.29
N ILE A 218 20.03 -21.92 -5.76
CA ILE A 218 20.19 -23.32 -6.16
C ILE A 218 19.61 -23.57 -7.56
N ALA A 219 18.41 -23.05 -7.85
CA ALA A 219 17.75 -23.19 -9.14
C ALA A 219 18.57 -22.55 -10.29
N ASN A 220 19.36 -21.50 -10.02
CA ASN A 220 20.20 -20.82 -11.00
C ASN A 220 21.57 -21.47 -11.26
N ARG A 221 21.93 -22.57 -10.57
CA ARG A 221 23.23 -23.23 -10.77
C ARG A 221 23.37 -23.81 -12.18
N ALA A 222 24.62 -23.93 -12.65
CA ALA A 222 24.92 -24.61 -13.91
C ALA A 222 24.35 -26.04 -13.92
N GLY A 223 23.69 -26.42 -15.01
CA GLY A 223 22.96 -27.69 -15.14
C GLY A 223 21.46 -27.60 -14.80
N ASN A 224 21.00 -26.48 -14.23
CA ASN A 224 19.59 -26.22 -13.98
C ASN A 224 19.00 -25.24 -14.99
N VAL A 225 17.66 -25.21 -15.06
CA VAL A 225 16.85 -24.20 -15.77
C VAL A 225 15.69 -23.82 -14.86
N PRO A 226 15.68 -22.60 -14.29
CA PRO A 226 14.51 -22.07 -13.60
C PRO A 226 13.37 -21.83 -14.60
N ASN A 227 12.29 -22.59 -14.48
CA ASN A 227 11.00 -22.29 -15.08
C ASN A 227 10.15 -21.54 -14.05
N LEU A 228 10.53 -20.30 -13.79
CA LEU A 228 9.79 -19.39 -12.93
C LEU A 228 8.68 -18.77 -13.76
N ASP A 229 7.64 -19.54 -14.07
CA ASP A 229 6.34 -18.96 -14.45
C ASP A 229 5.99 -17.87 -13.41
N ALA A 230 5.22 -16.85 -13.79
CA ALA A 230 5.01 -15.58 -13.07
C ALA A 230 4.53 -15.66 -11.58
N GLY A 231 4.45 -16.84 -10.96
CA GLY A 231 3.92 -17.13 -9.62
C GLY A 231 4.44 -16.21 -8.49
N PRO A 232 5.57 -16.52 -7.82
CA PRO A 232 6.08 -15.69 -6.72
C PRO A 232 6.90 -14.48 -7.19
N VAL A 233 7.08 -14.31 -8.51
CA VAL A 233 7.89 -13.22 -9.09
C VAL A 233 7.29 -11.85 -8.77
N ALA A 234 5.95 -11.77 -8.64
CA ALA A 234 5.27 -10.57 -8.20
C ALA A 234 5.65 -10.15 -6.76
N GLY A 235 5.90 -11.11 -5.86
CA GLY A 235 6.32 -10.82 -4.49
C GLY A 235 5.29 -10.03 -3.70
N ASP A 236 3.99 -10.27 -3.90
CA ASP A 236 2.93 -9.48 -3.24
C ASP A 236 2.57 -10.03 -1.87
N ILE A 237 2.12 -9.15 -0.98
CA ILE A 237 1.24 -9.51 0.13
C ILE A 237 -0.02 -8.66 -0.01
N GLN A 238 -1.09 -9.27 -0.52
CA GLN A 238 -2.35 -8.59 -0.84
C GLN A 238 -3.49 -9.19 -0.03
N ILE A 239 -4.35 -8.34 0.54
CA ILE A 239 -5.54 -8.74 1.30
C ILE A 239 -6.83 -8.16 0.68
N SER A 240 -7.81 -9.04 0.43
CA SER A 240 -9.20 -8.68 0.10
C SER A 240 -10.08 -8.67 1.35
N GLY A 241 -11.17 -7.90 1.31
CA GLY A 241 -12.16 -7.80 2.37
C GLY A 241 -11.72 -6.97 3.59
N PRO A 242 -12.61 -6.81 4.59
CA PRO A 242 -12.38 -5.95 5.75
C PRO A 242 -11.52 -6.63 6.83
N GLY A 243 -11.38 -5.99 8.00
CA GLY A 243 -10.64 -6.55 9.14
C GLY A 243 -9.20 -6.07 9.19
N THR A 244 -8.25 -6.96 9.47
CA THR A 244 -6.84 -6.58 9.63
C THR A 244 -5.90 -7.57 8.95
N LEU A 245 -4.86 -7.03 8.32
CA LEU A 245 -3.67 -7.75 7.89
C LEU A 245 -2.49 -7.34 8.75
N GLN A 246 -1.84 -8.31 9.39
CA GLN A 246 -0.61 -8.12 10.16
C GLN A 246 0.57 -8.71 9.38
N VAL A 247 1.61 -7.91 9.11
CA VAL A 247 2.85 -8.33 8.46
C VAL A 247 4.02 -8.01 9.40
N LEU A 248 4.52 -9.01 10.11
CA LEU A 248 5.43 -8.81 11.24
C LEU A 248 6.74 -9.56 11.01
N ALA A 249 7.81 -8.82 10.77
CA ALA A 249 9.16 -9.35 10.66
C ALA A 249 9.89 -9.21 12.00
N GLY A 250 10.59 -10.27 12.42
CA GLY A 250 11.38 -10.24 13.64
C GLY A 250 12.59 -9.31 13.58
N ARG A 251 13.11 -9.05 12.38
CA ARG A 251 14.23 -8.17 12.08
C ARG A 251 13.89 -7.19 10.97
N THR A 252 13.87 -7.62 9.71
CA THR A 252 13.69 -6.71 8.56
C THR A 252 12.46 -7.06 7.74
N LEU A 253 11.62 -6.06 7.45
CA LEU A 253 10.59 -6.15 6.41
C LEU A 253 11.08 -5.43 5.17
N ASP A 254 11.33 -6.17 4.10
CA ASP A 254 11.88 -5.67 2.86
C ASP A 254 11.00 -6.12 1.70
N LEU A 255 10.26 -5.20 1.08
CA LEU A 255 9.32 -5.57 0.02
C LEU A 255 10.02 -6.04 -1.26
N GLY A 256 11.34 -5.90 -1.36
CA GLY A 256 12.10 -6.28 -2.54
C GLY A 256 11.86 -5.37 -3.75
N THR A 257 12.53 -5.67 -4.85
CA THR A 257 12.56 -4.83 -6.05
C THR A 257 11.93 -5.58 -7.22
N VAL A 258 10.68 -5.24 -7.52
CA VAL A 258 9.88 -5.78 -8.62
C VAL A 258 9.09 -4.65 -9.25
N GLU A 259 9.00 -4.64 -10.57
CA GLU A 259 8.13 -3.71 -11.28
C GLU A 259 6.66 -4.13 -11.11
N GLY A 260 5.80 -3.19 -10.74
CA GLY A 260 4.37 -3.45 -10.61
C GLY A 260 3.73 -3.72 -11.97
N ASN A 261 2.93 -4.78 -12.04
CA ASN A 261 2.18 -5.14 -13.24
C ASN A 261 0.91 -4.27 -13.37
N ALA A 262 0.51 -4.00 -14.61
CA ALA A 262 -0.71 -3.22 -14.90
C ALA A 262 -2.00 -3.86 -14.35
N ASP A 263 -1.97 -5.17 -14.04
CA ASP A 263 -3.10 -5.92 -13.51
C ASP A 263 -3.28 -5.78 -11.98
N GLY A 264 -2.38 -5.04 -11.33
CA GLY A 264 -2.38 -4.78 -9.89
C GLY A 264 -1.54 -5.75 -9.06
N THR A 265 -0.87 -6.72 -9.68
CA THR A 265 0.16 -7.55 -9.04
C THR A 265 1.52 -6.85 -9.06
N GLY A 266 2.49 -7.34 -8.28
CA GLY A 266 3.83 -6.75 -8.17
C GLY A 266 3.89 -5.45 -7.36
N THR A 267 2.80 -5.04 -6.73
CA THR A 267 2.64 -3.68 -6.17
C THR A 267 3.26 -3.50 -4.80
N GLY A 268 3.26 -4.52 -3.94
CA GLY A 268 3.81 -4.40 -2.59
C GLY A 268 2.96 -5.12 -1.55
N LEU A 269 2.72 -4.38 -0.48
CA LEU A 269 1.78 -4.73 0.57
C LEU A 269 0.48 -3.94 0.34
N SER A 270 -0.63 -4.63 0.06
CA SER A 270 -1.86 -3.95 -0.36
C SER A 270 -3.15 -4.49 0.24
N SER A 271 -4.10 -3.60 0.50
CA SER A 271 -5.47 -3.90 0.90
C SER A 271 -6.43 -3.37 -0.14
N ILE A 272 -7.26 -4.26 -0.69
CA ILE A 272 -7.98 -4.02 -1.95
C ILE A 272 -9.50 -4.17 -1.86
N GLY A 273 -10.06 -4.31 -0.65
CA GLY A 273 -11.50 -4.46 -0.44
C GLY A 273 -12.08 -5.59 -1.29
N ASN A 274 -13.12 -5.29 -2.07
CA ASN A 274 -13.79 -6.23 -2.98
C ASN A 274 -13.21 -6.29 -4.41
N ALA A 275 -12.03 -5.71 -4.66
CA ALA A 275 -11.52 -5.59 -6.03
C ALA A 275 -11.26 -6.94 -6.73
N ARG A 276 -10.91 -7.99 -5.97
CA ARG A 276 -10.79 -9.37 -6.48
C ARG A 276 -12.11 -10.13 -6.40
N ASN A 277 -12.70 -10.14 -5.20
CA ASN A 277 -13.94 -10.84 -4.92
C ASN A 277 -15.14 -9.86 -4.83
N PRO A 278 -16.00 -9.79 -5.86
CA PRO A 278 -17.13 -8.87 -5.88
C PRO A 278 -18.24 -9.24 -4.89
N ALA A 279 -18.21 -10.44 -4.29
CA ALA A 279 -19.14 -10.84 -3.25
C ALA A 279 -18.80 -10.24 -1.86
N LEU A 280 -17.63 -9.60 -1.71
CA LEU A 280 -17.24 -8.87 -0.51
C LEU A 280 -17.82 -7.45 -0.49
N GLY A 281 -17.95 -6.88 0.70
CA GLY A 281 -18.24 -5.46 0.87
C GLY A 281 -17.09 -4.58 0.40
N PHE A 282 -17.38 -3.30 0.13
CA PHE A 282 -16.39 -2.33 -0.37
C PHE A 282 -15.15 -2.21 0.53
N ASN A 283 -15.34 -2.19 1.85
CA ASN A 283 -14.28 -1.90 2.81
C ASN A 283 -13.12 -2.90 2.77
N GLY A 284 -11.91 -2.38 2.72
CA GLY A 284 -10.65 -3.11 2.87
C GLY A 284 -10.22 -3.27 4.32
N ALA A 285 -9.21 -4.12 4.53
CA ALA A 285 -8.57 -4.35 5.82
C ALA A 285 -7.60 -3.20 6.16
N ALA A 286 -7.46 -2.91 7.45
CA ALA A 286 -6.34 -2.14 7.97
C ALA A 286 -5.04 -2.95 7.86
N ILE A 287 -3.93 -2.27 7.61
CA ILE A 287 -2.59 -2.89 7.51
C ILE A 287 -1.78 -2.50 8.75
N ILE A 288 -1.25 -3.50 9.44
CA ILE A 288 -0.25 -3.32 10.49
C ILE A 288 1.01 -4.01 10.00
N ALA A 289 2.08 -3.26 9.75
CA ALA A 289 3.35 -3.80 9.33
C ALA A 289 4.45 -3.42 10.32
N ALA A 290 5.29 -4.39 10.68
CA ALA A 290 6.33 -4.17 11.69
C ALA A 290 7.64 -4.90 11.35
N ALA A 291 8.74 -4.31 11.81
CA ALA A 291 10.08 -4.86 11.75
C ALA A 291 10.76 -4.69 13.13
N GLY A 292 11.70 -5.56 13.48
CA GLY A 292 12.41 -5.48 14.77
C GLY A 292 11.57 -5.90 15.98
N LEU A 293 10.53 -6.72 15.82
CA LEU A 293 9.73 -7.26 16.94
C LEU A 293 10.28 -8.56 17.53
N GLY A 294 11.35 -9.12 16.97
CA GLY A 294 11.72 -10.51 17.25
C GLY A 294 10.69 -11.51 16.71
N SER A 295 10.93 -12.81 16.92
CA SER A 295 10.02 -13.85 16.42
C SER A 295 8.67 -13.77 17.11
N SER A 296 7.59 -13.68 16.32
CA SER A 296 6.23 -13.59 16.82
C SER A 296 5.24 -14.28 15.89
N ALA A 297 4.14 -14.78 16.45
CA ALA A 297 2.99 -15.32 15.72
C ALA A 297 1.83 -14.31 15.57
N GLY A 298 2.06 -13.04 15.91
CA GLY A 298 1.06 -11.95 15.83
C GLY A 298 1.43 -10.74 16.69
N LEU A 299 0.45 -9.91 17.06
CA LEU A 299 0.64 -8.85 18.06
C LEU A 299 0.81 -9.39 19.50
N ASP A 300 0.75 -10.71 19.68
CA ASP A 300 1.00 -11.41 20.95
C ASP A 300 2.51 -11.68 21.16
N SER A 301 3.39 -10.84 20.61
CA SER A 301 4.85 -11.00 20.73
C SER A 301 5.31 -10.80 22.18
N GLU A 302 6.30 -11.56 22.62
CA GLU A 302 7.00 -11.32 23.90
C GLU A 302 7.69 -9.93 23.93
N SER A 303 7.96 -9.34 22.75
CA SER A 303 8.51 -7.99 22.65
C SER A 303 7.49 -6.89 22.92
N LEU A 304 6.18 -7.20 22.94
CA LEU A 304 5.08 -6.25 23.03
C LEU A 304 4.25 -6.48 24.29
N ASP A 305 4.14 -5.45 25.13
CA ASP A 305 3.36 -5.49 26.37
C ASP A 305 2.04 -4.74 26.21
N PHE A 306 1.14 -5.31 25.40
CA PHE A 306 -0.19 -4.73 25.23
C PHE A 306 -1.00 -4.74 26.52
N ASP A 307 -0.82 -5.71 27.41
CA ASP A 307 -1.59 -5.79 28.65
C ASP A 307 -1.20 -4.64 29.60
N GLY A 308 0.11 -4.44 29.83
CA GLY A 308 0.63 -3.31 30.60
C GLY A 308 0.30 -1.97 29.96
N PHE A 309 0.37 -1.86 28.63
CA PHE A 309 0.00 -0.65 27.90
C PHE A 309 -1.50 -0.33 28.03
N ILE A 310 -2.38 -1.34 27.89
CA ILE A 310 -3.83 -1.16 28.04
C ILE A 310 -4.18 -0.69 29.44
N ASP A 311 -3.58 -1.29 30.47
CA ASP A 311 -3.86 -0.92 31.85
C ASP A 311 -3.36 0.49 32.19
N THR A 312 -2.21 0.89 31.64
CA THR A 312 -1.60 2.20 31.91
C THR A 312 -2.25 3.34 31.12
N TYR A 313 -2.50 3.14 29.83
CA TYR A 313 -2.91 4.21 28.90
C TYR A 313 -4.37 4.10 28.48
N VAL A 314 -4.82 2.93 28.04
CA VAL A 314 -6.17 2.77 27.46
C VAL A 314 -7.27 2.90 28.52
N LYS A 315 -7.05 2.31 29.71
CA LYS A 315 -7.99 2.38 30.84
C LYS A 315 -7.85 3.65 31.69
N SER A 316 -6.93 4.56 31.34
CA SER A 316 -6.74 5.82 32.04
C SER A 316 -7.89 6.80 31.78
N ALA A 317 -7.97 7.88 32.58
CA ALA A 317 -8.94 8.96 32.34
C ALA A 317 -8.78 9.58 30.94
N GLN A 318 -7.54 9.83 30.51
CA GLN A 318 -7.23 10.33 29.17
C GLN A 318 -7.52 9.28 28.08
N GLY A 319 -7.35 7.99 28.41
CA GLY A 319 -7.71 6.85 27.56
C GLY A 319 -9.14 6.90 27.05
N SER A 320 -10.08 7.36 27.88
CA SER A 320 -11.48 7.52 27.46
C SER A 320 -11.66 8.54 26.32
N ALA A 321 -10.87 9.61 26.30
CA ALA A 321 -10.89 10.62 25.24
C ALA A 321 -10.32 10.05 23.93
N TRP A 322 -9.20 9.32 24.00
CA TRP A 322 -8.62 8.63 22.83
C TRP A 322 -9.58 7.57 22.26
N LEU A 323 -10.23 6.78 23.12
CA LEU A 323 -11.23 5.80 22.68
C LEU A 323 -12.46 6.47 22.02
N ALA A 324 -12.83 7.68 22.44
CA ALA A 324 -13.89 8.45 21.79
C ALA A 324 -13.50 8.90 20.37
N GLU A 325 -12.22 9.23 20.14
CA GLU A 325 -11.69 9.51 18.79
C GLU A 325 -11.72 8.26 17.91
N LEU A 326 -11.53 7.07 18.48
CA LEU A 326 -11.46 5.78 17.77
C LEU A 326 -12.80 5.04 17.64
N LYS A 327 -13.92 5.69 17.97
CA LYS A 327 -15.26 5.06 18.01
C LYS A 327 -15.65 4.35 16.70
N GLU A 328 -15.30 4.94 15.55
CA GLU A 328 -15.60 4.38 14.23
C GLU A 328 -14.79 3.09 14.00
N GLY A 329 -13.54 3.06 14.46
CA GLY A 329 -12.66 1.90 14.38
C GLY A 329 -13.12 0.72 15.26
N MET A 330 -13.98 0.96 16.25
CA MET A 330 -14.56 -0.08 17.11
C MET A 330 -15.90 -0.62 16.59
N GLY A 331 -16.44 -0.09 15.48
CA GLY A 331 -17.64 -0.61 14.85
C GLY A 331 -18.89 -0.61 15.74
N GLY A 332 -19.03 0.42 16.59
CA GLY A 332 -20.13 0.56 17.53
C GLY A 332 -20.01 -0.29 18.81
N LYS A 333 -18.92 -1.05 18.97
CA LYS A 333 -18.59 -1.74 20.22
C LYS A 333 -17.83 -0.80 21.17
N THR A 334 -17.91 -1.08 22.46
CA THR A 334 -16.99 -0.55 23.47
C THR A 334 -15.69 -1.34 23.47
N PHE A 335 -14.60 -0.77 24.01
CA PHE A 335 -13.30 -1.42 24.05
C PHE A 335 -13.33 -2.81 24.71
N ASP A 336 -14.10 -2.98 25.78
CA ASP A 336 -14.20 -4.26 26.50
C ASP A 336 -15.03 -5.33 25.75
N GLN A 337 -15.84 -4.92 24.77
CA GLN A 337 -16.60 -5.84 23.91
C GLN A 337 -15.78 -6.37 22.73
N LEU A 338 -14.58 -5.83 22.51
CA LEU A 338 -13.69 -6.25 21.44
C LEU A 338 -13.00 -7.58 21.79
N ASN A 339 -12.75 -8.41 20.78
CA ASN A 339 -11.95 -9.61 20.96
C ASN A 339 -10.47 -9.27 21.21
N GLY A 340 -9.64 -10.25 21.58
CA GLY A 340 -8.23 -10.01 21.91
C GLY A 340 -7.43 -9.29 20.81
N HIS A 341 -7.61 -9.69 19.55
CA HIS A 341 -6.90 -9.05 18.43
C HIS A 341 -7.45 -7.65 18.13
N GLU A 342 -8.77 -7.46 18.19
CA GLU A 342 -9.41 -6.15 18.05
C GLU A 342 -8.93 -5.18 19.14
N ARG A 343 -8.84 -5.63 20.40
CA ARG A 343 -8.31 -4.82 21.52
C ARG A 343 -6.87 -4.40 21.29
N LYS A 344 -6.00 -5.30 20.84
CA LYS A 344 -4.59 -4.99 20.55
C LYS A 344 -4.44 -4.02 19.38
N ARG A 345 -5.25 -4.15 18.34
CA ARG A 345 -5.31 -3.16 17.24
C ARG A 345 -5.70 -1.78 17.77
N ILE A 346 -6.78 -1.68 18.54
CA ILE A 346 -7.23 -0.39 19.08
C ILE A 346 -6.23 0.17 20.09
N ALA A 347 -5.61 -0.67 20.92
CA ALA A 347 -4.53 -0.25 21.81
C ALA A 347 -3.33 0.31 21.05
N LEU A 348 -2.98 -0.28 19.90
CA LEU A 348 -1.94 0.25 19.02
C LEU A 348 -2.33 1.61 18.42
N GLU A 349 -3.60 1.80 18.03
CA GLU A 349 -4.10 3.11 17.60
C GLU A 349 -4.02 4.15 18.73
N VAL A 350 -4.36 3.76 19.97
CA VAL A 350 -4.17 4.60 21.16
C VAL A 350 -2.69 4.94 21.38
N PHE A 351 -1.78 3.99 21.21
CA PHE A 351 -0.33 4.25 21.28
C PHE A 351 0.09 5.41 20.38
N TYR A 352 -0.36 5.45 19.13
CA TYR A 352 -0.05 6.58 18.25
C TYR A 352 -0.71 7.90 18.70
N LEU A 353 -1.90 7.86 19.29
CA LEU A 353 -2.53 9.05 19.87
C LEU A 353 -1.75 9.59 21.08
N VAL A 354 -1.15 8.72 21.89
CA VAL A 354 -0.23 9.13 22.96
C VAL A 354 1.00 9.84 22.38
N LEU A 355 1.61 9.29 21.33
CA LEU A 355 2.75 9.91 20.64
C LEU A 355 2.41 11.27 20.03
N ARG A 356 1.22 11.37 19.41
CA ARG A 356 0.69 12.62 18.88
C ARG A 356 0.56 13.68 19.97
N ASP A 357 -0.06 13.33 21.09
CA ASP A 357 -0.30 14.27 22.19
C ASP A 357 1.02 14.65 22.90
N ALA A 358 1.98 13.74 23.00
CA ALA A 358 3.35 14.03 23.45
C ALA A 358 4.06 15.04 22.54
N GLY A 359 3.89 14.94 21.22
CA GLY A 359 4.41 15.93 20.27
C GLY A 359 3.72 17.28 20.40
N ARG A 360 2.39 17.31 20.47
CA ARG A 360 1.60 18.54 20.60
C ARG A 360 1.85 19.27 21.92
N SER A 361 2.05 18.54 23.01
CA SER A 361 2.40 19.13 24.31
C SER A 361 3.82 19.71 24.31
N SER A 362 4.77 19.03 23.65
CA SER A 362 6.13 19.56 23.46
C SER A 362 6.15 20.84 22.63
N GLY A 363 5.29 20.92 21.61
CA GLY A 363 5.09 22.12 20.80
C GLY A 363 4.23 23.21 21.47
N GLY A 364 3.79 23.01 22.71
CA GLY A 364 2.97 23.97 23.48
C GLY A 364 1.52 24.13 22.98
N THR A 365 1.04 23.25 22.10
CA THR A 365 -0.33 23.31 21.55
C THR A 365 -1.36 22.76 22.54
N ILE A 366 -0.95 21.81 23.39
CA ILE A 366 -1.75 21.28 24.50
C ILE A 366 -0.89 21.24 25.78
N THR A 367 -1.53 20.99 26.94
CA THR A 367 -0.80 20.78 28.20
C THR A 367 -0.39 19.31 28.35
N GLY A 368 0.79 19.04 28.92
CA GLY A 368 1.32 17.68 29.10
C GLY A 368 2.82 17.70 29.45
N ASN A 369 3.45 16.53 29.64
CA ASN A 369 4.89 16.44 29.94
C ASN A 369 5.76 16.35 28.67
N GLY A 370 5.19 16.64 27.50
CA GLY A 370 5.91 16.62 26.23
C GLY A 370 6.42 15.23 25.87
N TYR A 371 7.65 15.17 25.36
CA TYR A 371 8.28 13.93 24.91
C TYR A 371 8.39 12.85 26.00
N ALA A 372 8.42 13.23 27.29
CA ALA A 372 8.51 12.28 28.40
C ALA A 372 7.31 11.31 28.41
N ASP A 373 6.10 11.80 28.13
CA ASP A 373 4.89 10.95 28.06
C ASP A 373 4.98 9.96 26.87
N GLY A 374 5.54 10.41 25.75
CA GLY A 374 5.76 9.59 24.56
C GLY A 374 6.80 8.49 24.78
N PHE A 375 7.95 8.82 25.38
CA PHE A 375 8.97 7.82 25.72
C PHE A 375 8.48 6.82 26.77
N ALA A 376 7.73 7.27 27.78
CA ALA A 376 7.11 6.35 28.73
C ALA A 376 6.14 5.36 28.06
N ALA A 377 5.38 5.81 27.06
CA ALA A 377 4.46 4.95 26.31
C ALA A 377 5.21 3.94 25.44
N ILE A 378 6.32 4.36 24.83
CA ILE A 378 7.24 3.48 24.08
C ILE A 378 7.81 2.41 25.01
N ASP A 379 8.38 2.79 26.14
CA ASP A 379 8.96 1.86 27.11
C ASP A 379 7.92 0.91 27.71
N THR A 380 6.67 1.37 27.85
CA THR A 380 5.56 0.53 28.32
C THR A 380 5.16 -0.49 27.28
N LEU A 381 5.07 -0.13 25.99
CA LEU A 381 4.64 -1.05 24.94
C LEU A 381 5.76 -2.00 24.48
N PHE A 382 7.01 -1.53 24.40
CA PHE A 382 8.13 -2.29 23.86
C PHE A 382 9.11 -2.70 24.98
N ARG A 383 9.10 -3.98 25.36
CA ARG A 383 9.95 -4.47 26.47
C ARG A 383 11.41 -4.63 26.09
N ASN A 384 11.71 -5.09 24.87
CA ASN A 384 13.05 -5.27 24.32
C ASN A 384 12.96 -5.38 22.79
N PRO A 385 12.77 -4.27 22.06
CA PRO A 385 12.68 -4.33 20.61
C PRO A 385 14.01 -4.80 19.99
N GLY A 386 13.91 -5.67 18.99
CA GLY A 386 15.04 -6.09 18.18
C GLY A 386 15.50 -4.97 17.25
N THR A 387 16.62 -5.19 16.56
CA THR A 387 17.09 -4.29 15.51
C THR A 387 16.41 -4.61 14.18
N GLY A 388 16.39 -3.62 13.28
CA GLY A 388 15.91 -3.80 11.90
C GLY A 388 14.78 -2.85 11.54
N GLY A 389 14.55 -2.70 10.23
CA GLY A 389 13.72 -1.64 9.68
C GLY A 389 12.81 -2.12 8.56
N ILE A 390 12.04 -1.16 8.05
CA ILE A 390 11.11 -1.38 6.94
C ILE A 390 11.70 -0.74 5.68
N LEU A 391 11.88 -1.55 4.64
CA LEU A 391 12.38 -1.13 3.33
C LEU A 391 11.30 -1.37 2.27
N THR A 392 10.76 -0.31 1.67
CA THR A 392 9.76 -0.51 0.60
C THR A 392 10.38 -0.72 -0.77
N ARG A 393 11.63 -0.28 -0.97
CA ARG A 393 12.40 -0.44 -2.22
C ARG A 393 11.64 -0.03 -3.49
N GLY A 394 10.76 0.98 -3.39
CA GLY A 394 9.96 1.46 -4.52
C GLY A 394 8.67 0.70 -4.77
N ARG A 395 8.26 -0.14 -3.83
CA ARG A 395 6.94 -0.77 -3.78
C ARG A 395 6.02 -0.05 -2.80
N ASP A 396 4.73 -0.31 -2.95
CA ASP A 396 3.68 0.32 -2.19
C ASP A 396 3.40 -0.38 -0.84
N ILE A 397 3.00 0.42 0.14
CA ILE A 397 2.15 -0.03 1.24
C ILE A 397 0.83 0.73 1.11
N ARG A 398 -0.24 0.07 0.64
CA ARG A 398 -1.43 0.78 0.15
C ARG A 398 -2.74 0.18 0.61
N THR A 399 -3.66 1.02 1.08
CA THR A 399 -5.07 0.66 1.26
C THR A 399 -5.93 1.40 0.24
N ARG A 400 -6.65 0.63 -0.60
CA ARG A 400 -7.44 1.19 -1.71
C ARG A 400 -8.87 1.54 -1.30
N ASN A 401 -9.46 0.75 -0.41
CA ASN A 401 -10.88 0.82 -0.05
C ASN A 401 -11.08 1.06 1.45
N GLY A 402 -10.35 2.03 2.01
CA GLY A 402 -10.35 2.31 3.44
C GLY A 402 -9.43 1.38 4.22
N GLY A 403 -9.43 1.52 5.54
CA GLY A 403 -8.44 0.89 6.42
C GLY A 403 -7.19 1.76 6.58
N GLY A 404 -6.77 1.96 7.83
CA GLY A 404 -5.54 2.69 8.14
C GLY A 404 -4.29 1.85 7.90
N ILE A 405 -3.14 2.51 7.91
CA ILE A 405 -1.82 1.88 7.84
C ILE A 405 -1.06 2.22 9.12
N SER A 406 -0.61 1.21 9.85
CA SER A 406 0.24 1.36 11.04
C SER A 406 1.59 0.68 10.78
N LEU A 407 2.67 1.45 10.90
CA LEU A 407 4.04 0.99 10.69
C LEU A 407 4.86 1.10 11.99
N LEU A 408 5.58 0.04 12.33
CA LEU A 408 6.40 -0.06 13.54
C LEU A 408 7.82 -0.53 13.22
N ALA A 409 8.82 0.25 13.58
CA ALA A 409 10.23 -0.16 13.60
C ALA A 409 10.88 0.33 14.90
N PRO A 410 10.53 -0.26 16.06
CA PRO A 410 10.97 0.20 17.39
C PRO A 410 12.48 0.15 17.62
N GLY A 411 13.24 -0.52 16.74
CA GLY A 411 14.71 -0.56 16.78
C GLY A 411 15.37 -0.27 15.43
N GLY A 412 14.68 0.42 14.51
CA GLY A 412 15.24 0.78 13.22
C GLY A 412 14.52 1.92 12.51
N ALA A 413 14.80 2.03 11.21
CA ALA A 413 14.31 3.08 10.32
C ALA A 413 13.19 2.59 9.37
N LEU A 414 12.49 3.54 8.77
CA LEU A 414 11.62 3.35 7.61
C LEU A 414 12.25 4.03 6.39
N GLN A 415 12.53 3.26 5.35
CA GLN A 415 13.13 3.76 4.12
C GLN A 415 12.28 3.39 2.90
N LEU A 416 11.85 4.40 2.17
CA LEU A 416 11.19 4.26 0.87
C LEU A 416 12.24 4.32 -0.26
N ALA A 417 11.80 4.19 -1.51
CA ALA A 417 12.68 4.27 -2.67
C ALA A 417 13.47 5.58 -2.73
N ASN A 418 14.76 5.48 -3.04
CA ASN A 418 15.61 6.58 -3.47
C ASN A 418 15.77 6.66 -4.99
N THR A 419 15.33 5.63 -5.73
CA THR A 419 15.37 5.55 -7.18
C THR A 419 14.04 5.03 -7.73
N ALA A 420 13.63 5.52 -8.90
CA ALA A 420 12.42 5.06 -9.56
C ALA A 420 12.73 3.74 -10.28
N ILE A 421 11.84 2.75 -10.13
CA ILE A 421 11.91 1.48 -10.85
C ILE A 421 10.78 1.49 -11.89
N GLY A 422 11.13 1.30 -13.16
CA GLY A 422 10.19 1.30 -14.27
C GLY A 422 9.48 2.65 -14.49
N ASN A 423 8.36 2.61 -15.20
CA ASN A 423 7.44 3.74 -15.36
C ASN A 423 6.13 3.42 -14.63
N PRO A 424 6.10 3.52 -13.29
CA PRO A 424 4.93 3.09 -12.55
C PRO A 424 3.76 4.03 -12.87
N LEU A 425 2.60 3.44 -13.19
CA LEU A 425 1.34 4.18 -13.46
C LEU A 425 0.93 5.11 -12.30
N ALA A 426 1.45 4.84 -11.10
CA ALA A 426 1.32 5.66 -9.91
C ALA A 426 2.64 5.67 -9.14
N PRO A 427 3.13 6.83 -8.65
CA PRO A 427 4.34 6.89 -7.83
C PRO A 427 4.24 5.99 -6.60
N PRO A 428 5.29 5.22 -6.28
CA PRO A 428 5.26 4.31 -5.14
C PRO A 428 5.24 5.06 -3.81
N GLY A 429 4.69 4.45 -2.78
CA GLY A 429 4.65 5.03 -1.45
C GLY A 429 3.73 4.34 -0.46
N ILE A 430 3.54 5.00 0.67
CA ILE A 430 2.58 4.59 1.70
C ILE A 430 1.31 5.41 1.48
N VAL A 431 0.22 4.77 1.08
CA VAL A 431 -0.98 5.50 0.62
C VAL A 431 -2.29 4.91 1.12
N THR A 432 -3.18 5.75 1.64
CA THR A 432 -4.61 5.42 1.85
C THR A 432 -5.47 6.17 0.85
N GLU A 433 -6.14 5.46 -0.07
CA GLU A 433 -6.89 6.08 -1.18
C GLU A 433 -8.30 6.51 -0.78
N SER A 434 -8.98 5.66 -0.02
CA SER A 434 -10.38 5.89 0.40
C SER A 434 -10.51 6.25 1.87
N GLY A 435 -9.54 7.00 2.39
CA GLY A 435 -9.45 7.39 3.79
C GLY A 435 -8.80 6.30 4.66
N GLY A 436 -8.70 6.59 5.96
CA GLY A 436 -7.85 5.84 6.90
C GLY A 436 -6.56 6.60 7.19
N GLY A 437 -6.19 6.70 8.47
CA GLY A 437 -4.96 7.38 8.88
C GLY A 437 -3.72 6.56 8.55
N ILE A 438 -2.56 7.24 8.52
CA ILE A 438 -1.25 6.59 8.46
C ILE A 438 -0.53 6.91 9.76
N SER A 439 -0.10 5.89 10.48
CA SER A 439 0.65 6.05 11.73
C SER A 439 1.97 5.31 11.65
N ILE A 440 3.08 5.99 11.96
CA ILE A 440 4.44 5.48 11.77
C ILE A 440 5.22 5.76 13.05
N PHE A 441 5.83 4.72 13.59
CA PHE A 441 6.76 4.83 14.71
C PHE A 441 8.08 4.14 14.35
N THR A 442 9.17 4.90 14.43
CA THR A 442 10.54 4.41 14.23
C THR A 442 11.43 4.86 15.38
N LYS A 443 12.49 4.09 15.62
CA LYS A 443 13.58 4.56 16.47
C LYS A 443 14.47 5.54 15.71
N ASP A 444 14.87 5.15 14.51
CA ASP A 444 15.77 5.91 13.64
C ASP A 444 14.95 6.65 12.57
N ASP A 445 15.53 6.93 11.41
CA ASP A 445 14.97 7.82 10.40
C ASP A 445 13.66 7.35 9.74
N VAL A 446 12.86 8.31 9.30
CA VAL A 446 11.79 8.13 8.30
C VAL A 446 12.20 8.86 7.02
N SER A 447 12.59 8.09 6.01
CA SER A 447 13.05 8.62 4.72
C SER A 447 12.10 8.27 3.60
N VAL A 448 11.43 9.29 3.04
CA VAL A 448 10.49 9.14 1.91
C VAL A 448 11.22 8.97 0.57
N GLY A 449 12.42 9.52 0.45
CA GLY A 449 13.22 9.50 -0.79
C GLY A 449 12.48 10.15 -1.96
N ILE A 450 12.15 9.36 -2.98
CA ILE A 450 11.39 9.80 -4.16
C ILE A 450 9.91 9.34 -4.13
N GLY A 451 9.47 8.76 -3.02
CA GLY A 451 8.12 8.25 -2.84
C GLY A 451 7.15 9.29 -2.29
N ARG A 452 6.11 8.78 -1.62
CA ARG A 452 5.11 9.59 -0.93
C ARG A 452 4.52 8.87 0.28
N ILE A 453 4.06 9.63 1.26
CA ILE A 453 3.26 9.17 2.40
C ILE A 453 1.96 9.98 2.42
N PHE A 454 0.91 9.46 1.78
CA PHE A 454 -0.33 10.23 1.55
C PHE A 454 -1.60 9.56 2.06
N THR A 455 -2.51 10.41 2.52
CA THR A 455 -3.92 10.06 2.72
C THR A 455 -4.76 10.91 1.77
N LEU A 456 -5.51 10.27 0.85
CA LEU A 456 -6.13 10.98 -0.28
C LEU A 456 -7.54 11.50 0.02
N ARG A 457 -8.24 10.90 0.98
CA ARG A 457 -9.60 11.28 1.40
C ARG A 457 -9.62 11.51 2.91
N GLY A 458 -8.78 12.43 3.36
CA GLY A 458 -8.64 12.75 4.78
C GLY A 458 -7.97 11.60 5.53
N GLY A 459 -8.13 11.56 6.85
CA GLY A 459 -7.38 10.66 7.73
C GLY A 459 -6.04 11.27 8.13
N SER A 460 -5.82 11.36 9.44
CA SER A 460 -4.65 12.01 10.02
C SER A 460 -3.38 11.17 9.82
N GLN A 461 -2.25 11.85 9.80
CA GLN A 461 -0.92 11.24 9.78
C GLN A 461 -0.20 11.53 11.08
N ILE A 462 0.35 10.49 11.70
CA ILE A 462 1.18 10.60 12.90
C ILE A 462 2.50 9.91 12.58
N ILE A 463 3.60 10.66 12.55
CA ILE A 463 4.93 10.12 12.26
C ILE A 463 5.84 10.49 13.42
N TRP A 464 6.35 9.48 14.11
CA TRP A 464 7.30 9.62 15.21
C TRP A 464 8.62 8.94 14.86
N SER A 465 9.73 9.68 14.94
CA SER A 465 11.09 9.15 14.95
C SER A 465 11.76 9.53 16.28
N SER A 466 12.25 8.54 17.03
CA SER A 466 12.76 8.79 18.39
C SER A 466 14.13 9.46 18.42
N GLN A 467 15.04 9.01 17.56
CA GLN A 467 16.46 9.39 17.52
C GLN A 467 16.89 9.92 16.14
N GLY A 468 16.07 9.73 15.11
CA GLY A 468 16.39 10.07 13.73
C GLY A 468 15.56 11.22 13.18
N ASP A 469 15.76 11.46 11.89
CA ASP A 469 15.13 12.53 11.14
C ASP A 469 13.85 12.07 10.45
N ILE A 470 12.97 13.03 10.14
CA ILE A 470 11.83 12.82 9.24
C ILE A 470 12.06 13.64 7.98
N ALA A 471 12.36 12.97 6.87
CA ALA A 471 12.67 13.60 5.60
C ALA A 471 11.58 13.30 4.55
N ALA A 472 10.88 14.33 4.10
CA ALA A 472 9.83 14.23 3.09
C ALA A 472 10.38 13.97 1.67
N GLY A 473 11.67 14.14 1.45
CA GLY A 473 12.36 13.69 0.23
C GLY A 473 12.37 14.71 -0.92
N SER A 474 12.71 14.24 -2.11
CA SER A 474 13.07 15.08 -3.27
C SER A 474 12.21 14.85 -4.52
N ALA A 475 11.13 14.07 -4.40
CA ALA A 475 10.20 13.84 -5.51
C ALA A 475 9.52 15.12 -6.00
N SER A 476 9.27 15.21 -7.30
CA SER A 476 8.59 16.38 -7.89
C SER A 476 7.17 16.56 -7.33
N LYS A 477 6.78 17.82 -7.08
CA LYS A 477 5.41 18.21 -6.68
C LYS A 477 4.37 18.02 -7.79
N THR A 478 4.79 17.82 -9.05
CA THR A 478 3.91 17.77 -10.23
C THR A 478 3.59 16.37 -10.74
N VAL A 479 4.15 15.31 -10.13
CA VAL A 479 3.94 13.94 -10.61
C VAL A 479 2.46 13.58 -10.51
N ARG A 480 1.80 13.41 -11.66
CA ARG A 480 0.36 13.19 -11.72
C ARG A 480 0.06 11.71 -11.42
N SER A 481 -0.86 11.47 -10.50
CA SER A 481 -1.46 10.16 -10.30
C SER A 481 -2.96 10.36 -10.20
N ALA A 482 -3.67 10.05 -11.29
CA ALA A 482 -5.10 9.85 -11.25
C ALA A 482 -5.29 8.33 -11.16
N PRO A 483 -5.69 7.78 -10.01
CA PRO A 483 -6.12 6.40 -9.99
C PRO A 483 -7.32 6.29 -10.95
N PRO A 484 -7.40 5.24 -11.79
CA PRO A 484 -8.48 5.12 -12.76
C PRO A 484 -9.83 5.18 -12.06
N THR A 485 -10.79 5.89 -12.66
CA THR A 485 -12.17 5.98 -12.16
C THR A 485 -12.73 4.57 -12.04
N ARG A 486 -13.10 4.16 -10.82
CA ARG A 486 -13.62 2.81 -10.59
C ARG A 486 -15.13 2.86 -10.69
N VAL A 487 -15.68 1.96 -11.48
CA VAL A 487 -17.13 1.74 -11.54
C VAL A 487 -17.41 0.50 -10.72
N LEU A 488 -17.98 0.70 -9.53
CA LEU A 488 -18.51 -0.36 -8.70
C LEU A 488 -19.85 -0.77 -9.31
N ILE A 489 -19.97 -2.03 -9.66
CA ILE A 489 -21.25 -2.61 -10.07
C ILE A 489 -21.56 -3.68 -9.02
N ASP A 490 -22.62 -3.47 -8.25
CA ASP A 490 -23.16 -4.54 -7.41
C ASP A 490 -23.73 -5.62 -8.33
N PRO A 491 -23.16 -6.84 -8.36
CA PRO A 491 -23.59 -7.89 -9.27
C PRO A 491 -24.96 -8.48 -8.92
N GLN A 492 -25.48 -8.28 -7.71
CA GLN A 492 -26.79 -8.79 -7.27
C GLN A 492 -27.91 -7.78 -7.54
N SER A 493 -27.65 -6.49 -7.34
CA SER A 493 -28.65 -5.43 -7.52
C SER A 493 -28.54 -4.67 -8.85
N GLY A 494 -27.40 -4.78 -9.54
CA GLY A 494 -27.08 -3.98 -10.72
C GLY A 494 -26.76 -2.51 -10.42
N ALA A 495 -26.63 -2.13 -9.14
CA ALA A 495 -26.36 -0.75 -8.75
C ALA A 495 -24.94 -0.34 -9.19
N VAL A 496 -24.86 0.76 -9.94
CA VAL A 496 -23.61 1.34 -10.43
C VAL A 496 -23.22 2.52 -9.54
N GLN A 497 -22.08 2.45 -8.86
CA GLN A 497 -21.50 3.55 -8.11
C GLN A 497 -20.12 3.89 -8.65
N THR A 498 -19.89 5.17 -8.97
CA THR A 498 -18.58 5.64 -9.39
C THR A 498 -17.75 5.99 -8.16
N ASP A 499 -16.71 5.20 -7.88
CA ASP A 499 -15.68 5.57 -6.91
C ASP A 499 -14.63 6.42 -7.63
N LEU A 500 -14.83 7.74 -7.52
CA LEU A 500 -13.86 8.73 -7.94
C LEU A 500 -12.74 8.77 -6.91
N ALA A 501 -11.64 8.07 -7.22
CA ALA A 501 -10.39 8.33 -6.54
C ALA A 501 -9.95 9.76 -6.87
N GLY A 502 -9.83 10.61 -5.87
CA GLY A 502 -9.48 12.00 -6.12
C GLY A 502 -8.06 12.12 -6.67
N LEU A 503 -7.86 13.08 -7.58
CA LEU A 503 -6.57 13.33 -8.23
C LEU A 503 -5.53 13.70 -7.15
N ALA A 504 -4.46 12.93 -7.06
CA ALA A 504 -3.39 13.17 -6.11
C ALA A 504 -2.07 13.36 -6.86
N THR A 505 -1.53 14.58 -6.82
CA THR A 505 -0.26 14.91 -7.49
C THR A 505 0.87 15.13 -6.48
N GLY A 506 2.08 14.74 -6.90
CA GLY A 506 3.35 15.02 -6.22
C GLY A 506 3.85 13.93 -5.28
N GLY A 507 5.11 14.07 -4.85
CA GLY A 507 5.72 13.30 -3.77
C GLY A 507 5.60 13.97 -2.40
N GLY A 508 6.28 13.41 -1.41
CA GLY A 508 6.40 14.01 -0.07
C GLY A 508 5.47 13.43 0.98
N ILE A 509 5.20 14.20 2.03
CA ILE A 509 4.27 13.83 3.11
C ILE A 509 3.03 14.70 2.98
N GLY A 510 1.84 14.11 2.99
CA GLY A 510 0.66 14.85 2.54
C GLY A 510 -0.69 14.27 2.94
N VAL A 511 -1.48 15.03 3.70
CA VAL A 511 -2.90 14.75 3.88
C VAL A 511 -3.70 15.61 2.90
N LEU A 512 -4.46 14.95 2.04
CA LEU A 512 -5.25 15.59 0.99
C LEU A 512 -6.74 15.34 1.23
N ALA A 513 -7.55 16.38 1.00
CA ALA A 513 -8.99 16.27 0.92
C ALA A 513 -9.39 16.38 -0.56
N THR A 514 -9.09 15.34 -1.33
CA THR A 514 -9.22 15.37 -2.81
C THR A 514 -10.69 15.34 -3.29
N VAL A 515 -11.65 15.15 -2.37
CA VAL A 515 -13.09 15.09 -2.64
C VAL A 515 -13.81 16.05 -1.69
N ALA A 516 -14.75 16.83 -2.22
CA ALA A 516 -15.56 17.75 -1.42
C ALA A 516 -16.38 17.00 -0.34
N GLY A 517 -16.49 17.59 0.86
CA GLY A 517 -17.24 17.00 1.98
C GLY A 517 -16.45 16.00 2.84
N VAL A 518 -15.19 15.72 2.50
CA VAL A 518 -14.28 14.91 3.34
C VAL A 518 -13.73 15.77 4.48
N ALA A 519 -13.75 15.24 5.71
CA ALA A 519 -13.18 15.92 6.87
C ALA A 519 -11.66 16.14 6.68
N PRO A 520 -11.14 17.35 6.95
CA PRO A 520 -9.70 17.60 6.96
C PRO A 520 -8.99 16.63 7.91
N GLY A 521 -7.80 16.16 7.50
CA GLY A 521 -6.95 15.34 8.36
C GLY A 521 -5.73 16.13 8.82
N ASN A 522 -5.24 15.82 10.02
CA ASN A 522 -4.10 16.51 10.60
C ASN A 522 -2.79 15.79 10.27
N VAL A 523 -1.69 16.52 10.27
CA VAL A 523 -0.34 15.94 10.17
C VAL A 523 0.41 16.28 11.44
N ASP A 524 0.91 15.26 12.14
CA ASP A 524 1.74 15.42 13.34
C ASP A 524 3.08 14.72 13.06
N LEU A 525 4.16 15.51 12.97
CA LEU A 525 5.53 15.04 12.74
C LEU A 525 6.37 15.28 13.98
N ILE A 526 6.85 14.21 14.59
CA ILE A 526 7.54 14.25 15.88
C ILE A 526 8.93 13.63 15.76
N ALA A 527 9.97 14.43 15.95
CA ALA A 527 11.37 14.00 15.92
C ALA A 527 12.13 14.60 17.12
N PRO A 528 11.97 14.06 18.35
CA PRO A 528 12.46 14.70 19.58
C PRO A 528 13.96 15.00 19.59
N ALA A 529 14.76 14.15 18.94
CA ALA A 529 16.21 14.30 18.83
C ALA A 529 16.69 14.62 17.40
N GLY A 530 15.76 14.67 16.43
CA GLY A 530 16.08 14.83 15.02
C GLY A 530 15.48 16.09 14.39
N VAL A 531 15.60 16.15 13.08
CA VAL A 531 15.18 17.26 12.22
C VAL A 531 13.99 16.82 11.37
N VAL A 532 13.07 17.75 11.13
CA VAL A 532 12.01 17.57 10.13
C VAL A 532 12.39 18.35 8.88
N ASP A 533 12.67 17.65 7.78
CA ASP A 533 13.02 18.25 6.50
C ASP A 533 11.89 18.07 5.49
N ALA A 534 11.31 19.19 5.05
CA ALA A 534 10.29 19.17 4.00
C ALA A 534 10.84 18.79 2.62
N GLY A 535 12.16 18.88 2.41
CA GLY A 535 12.83 18.62 1.13
C GLY A 535 12.20 19.38 -0.04
N ASP A 536 12.47 18.96 -1.27
CA ASP A 536 11.83 19.51 -2.46
C ASP A 536 10.41 18.98 -2.67
N ALA A 537 10.11 17.79 -2.13
CA ALA A 537 8.80 17.16 -2.27
C ALA A 537 7.70 17.89 -1.47
N GLY A 538 8.07 18.45 -0.32
CA GLY A 538 7.22 19.24 0.53
C GLY A 538 6.36 18.44 1.50
N ILE A 539 5.75 19.18 2.43
CA ILE A 539 4.81 18.68 3.44
C ILE A 539 3.47 19.39 3.25
N ARG A 540 2.37 18.64 3.21
CA ARG A 540 1.03 19.16 2.96
C ARG A 540 0.03 18.69 4.02
N SER A 541 -0.79 19.59 4.55
CA SER A 541 -1.90 19.24 5.43
C SER A 541 -3.18 19.96 5.03
N SER A 542 -4.25 19.19 4.78
CA SER A 542 -5.59 19.75 4.58
C SER A 542 -6.23 20.22 5.88
N GLY A 543 -5.79 19.70 7.03
CA GLY A 543 -6.14 20.16 8.37
C GLY A 543 -4.99 20.92 9.04
N ASN A 544 -4.77 20.64 10.32
CA ASN A 544 -3.69 21.24 11.09
C ASN A 544 -2.36 20.52 10.84
N LEU A 545 -1.25 21.23 11.06
CA LEU A 545 0.10 20.68 11.07
C LEU A 545 0.75 20.96 12.42
N THR A 546 1.26 19.91 13.07
CA THR A 546 2.15 20.03 14.23
C THR A 546 3.50 19.44 13.88
N ILE A 547 4.56 20.23 14.06
CA ILE A 547 5.94 19.74 13.99
C ILE A 547 6.59 19.90 15.36
N ALA A 548 7.08 18.81 15.93
CA ALA A 548 7.79 18.80 17.20
C ALA A 548 9.17 18.17 16.99
N ALA A 549 10.16 18.99 16.63
CA ALA A 549 11.51 18.55 16.29
C ALA A 549 12.57 19.55 16.76
N THR A 550 13.85 19.16 16.74
CA THR A 550 14.96 20.04 17.11
C THR A 550 15.14 21.20 16.12
N GLN A 551 14.86 20.94 14.84
CA GLN A 551 14.91 21.92 13.76
C GLN A 551 13.92 21.53 12.66
N VAL A 552 13.46 22.53 11.91
CA VAL A 552 12.70 22.33 10.67
C VAL A 552 13.48 22.92 9.49
N LEU A 553 13.76 22.09 8.48
CA LEU A 553 14.44 22.49 7.25
C LEU A 553 13.46 22.61 6.09
N ASN A 554 13.83 23.44 5.10
CA ASN A 554 13.06 23.67 3.88
C ASN A 554 11.59 24.06 4.15
N ALA A 555 11.34 24.84 5.21
CA ALA A 555 9.99 25.22 5.64
C ALA A 555 9.16 25.95 4.55
N GLY A 556 9.81 26.56 3.56
CA GLY A 556 9.12 27.13 2.38
C GLY A 556 8.40 26.11 1.50
N ASN A 557 8.69 24.81 1.65
CA ASN A 557 8.01 23.72 0.98
C ASN A 557 6.86 23.11 1.80
N ILE A 558 6.47 23.76 2.91
CA ILE A 558 5.36 23.34 3.77
C ILE A 558 4.11 24.14 3.42
N ALA A 559 3.00 23.45 3.18
CA ALA A 559 1.69 24.06 2.91
C ALA A 559 0.62 23.48 3.86
N VAL A 560 -0.06 24.37 4.58
CA VAL A 560 -1.05 24.01 5.60
C VAL A 560 -2.33 24.79 5.34
N THR A 561 -3.47 24.11 5.29
CA THR A 561 -4.78 24.77 5.17
C THR A 561 -5.34 25.19 6.54
N GLY A 562 -5.12 24.38 7.58
CA GLY A 562 -5.48 24.71 8.96
C GLY A 562 -4.38 25.48 9.71
N SER A 563 -4.32 25.30 11.02
CA SER A 563 -3.30 25.90 11.87
C SER A 563 -1.97 25.15 11.77
N SER A 564 -0.85 25.88 11.81
CA SER A 564 0.51 25.32 11.83
C SER A 564 1.19 25.65 13.16
N ALA A 565 1.77 24.63 13.81
CA ALA A 565 2.60 24.75 15.01
C ALA A 565 3.97 24.11 14.77
N GLY A 566 5.05 24.74 15.26
CA GLY A 566 6.42 24.24 15.13
C GLY A 566 7.12 24.54 13.79
N THR A 567 6.42 25.11 12.82
CA THR A 567 7.08 25.70 11.64
C THR A 567 7.71 27.04 12.00
N PRO A 568 8.97 27.32 11.57
CA PRO A 568 9.57 28.64 11.72
C PRO A 568 8.62 29.69 11.14
N THR A 569 8.22 30.67 11.94
CA THR A 569 7.43 31.79 11.42
C THR A 569 8.34 32.56 10.47
N THR A 570 8.15 32.38 9.16
CA THR A 570 8.59 33.39 8.20
C THR A 570 7.68 34.59 8.35
N ALA A 571 7.83 35.31 9.47
CA ALA A 571 7.71 36.75 9.40
C ALA A 571 8.84 37.15 8.46
N VAL A 572 8.52 37.30 7.18
CA VAL A 572 9.29 38.18 6.33
C VAL A 572 9.13 39.53 7.01
N SER A 573 10.06 39.88 7.91
CA SER A 573 10.36 41.27 8.14
C SER A 573 10.74 41.76 6.76
N VAL A 574 9.77 42.36 6.06
CA VAL A 574 10.07 43.24 4.94
C VAL A 574 11.20 44.10 5.50
N PRO A 575 12.41 44.10 4.89
CA PRO A 575 13.45 45.00 5.35
C PRO A 575 12.78 46.36 5.48
N ASN A 576 12.84 46.92 6.67
CA ASN A 576 12.41 48.27 6.93
C ASN A 576 13.06 49.14 5.82
N VAL A 577 12.29 49.49 4.79
CA VAL A 577 12.70 50.39 3.71
C VAL A 577 12.81 51.85 4.21
N SER A 578 12.42 52.11 5.47
CA SER A 578 12.73 53.33 6.22
C SER A 578 14.17 53.37 6.78
N GLY A 579 14.97 52.30 6.68
CA GLY A 579 16.39 52.31 7.04
C GLY A 579 17.33 52.70 5.89
N LEU A 580 16.85 52.64 4.64
CA LEU A 580 17.63 53.05 3.46
C LEU A 580 17.52 54.55 3.16
N SER A 581 16.48 55.23 3.67
CA SER A 581 16.37 56.70 3.61
C SER A 581 17.35 57.43 4.54
N SER A 582 17.96 56.73 5.50
CA SER A 582 18.96 57.30 6.42
C SER A 582 20.38 57.34 5.82
N ALA A 583 20.65 56.56 4.76
CA ALA A 583 21.93 56.55 4.07
C ALA A 583 21.99 57.50 2.86
N GLY A 584 20.85 57.96 2.35
CA GLY A 584 20.77 58.96 1.26
C GLY A 584 20.94 60.42 1.70
N ASN A 585 20.84 60.71 3.00
CA ASN A 585 20.83 62.09 3.52
C ASN A 585 22.20 62.68 3.84
N THR A 586 23.30 61.97 3.61
CA THR A 586 24.68 62.48 3.83
C THR A 586 25.28 63.12 2.57
N ALA A 587 24.58 63.12 1.43
CA ALA A 587 25.04 63.76 0.18
C ALA A 587 24.28 65.05 -0.20
N ALA A 588 23.30 65.48 0.60
CA ALA A 588 22.47 66.67 0.31
C ALA A 588 22.69 67.85 1.27
N ALA A 589 23.73 67.82 2.11
CA ALA A 589 24.10 68.91 3.02
C ALA A 589 24.97 70.01 2.36
N GLY A 590 25.11 70.02 1.02
CA GLY A 590 25.91 71.00 0.27
C GLY A 590 25.11 72.10 -0.44
N ASN A 591 23.80 71.92 -0.68
CA ASN A 591 23.02 72.83 -1.55
C ASN A 591 21.92 73.63 -0.84
N ALA A 592 21.75 73.48 0.48
CA ALA A 592 20.73 74.18 1.27
C ALA A 592 21.21 75.52 1.87
N ALA A 593 22.18 76.18 1.24
CA ALA A 593 22.63 77.55 1.59
C ALA A 593 22.27 78.61 0.52
N ALA A 594 21.59 78.23 -0.58
CA ALA A 594 21.30 79.14 -1.70
C ALA A 594 19.80 79.34 -2.02
N ALA A 595 18.87 78.70 -1.28
CA ALA A 595 17.43 78.80 -1.56
C ALA A 595 16.60 79.42 -0.41
N ALA A 596 17.26 80.05 0.56
CA ALA A 596 16.62 80.83 1.64
C ALA A 596 16.26 82.28 1.22
N ALA A 597 16.09 82.53 -0.08
CA ALA A 597 15.84 83.87 -0.64
C ALA A 597 14.53 84.02 -1.42
N ALA A 598 13.61 83.04 -1.37
CA ALA A 598 12.33 83.13 -2.10
C ALA A 598 11.10 82.73 -1.26
N ALA A 599 11.16 82.86 0.06
CA ALA A 599 10.00 82.81 0.94
C ALA A 599 9.44 84.22 1.17
N ALA A 600 8.85 84.81 0.12
CA ALA A 600 8.04 86.01 0.25
C ALA A 600 7.08 86.16 -0.94
N GLN A 601 6.00 85.36 -1.01
CA GLN A 601 4.68 85.85 -1.42
C GLN A 601 3.62 84.76 -1.46
N ALA A 602 2.41 85.19 -1.05
CA ALA A 602 1.10 84.66 -1.41
C ALA A 602 0.50 83.52 -0.56
N ALA A 603 -0.35 83.97 0.38
CA ALA A 603 -1.47 83.27 0.97
C ALA A 603 -2.52 82.80 -0.04
N ARG A 604 -3.11 81.60 0.15
CA ARG A 604 -4.53 81.34 0.51
C ARG A 604 -4.94 79.87 0.24
N PRO A 605 -5.99 79.37 0.93
CA PRO A 605 -6.40 77.96 0.93
C PRO A 605 -7.49 77.65 -0.11
N GLU A 606 -7.50 76.43 -0.65
CA GLU A 606 -8.64 75.87 -1.38
C GLU A 606 -8.75 74.36 -1.10
N THR A 607 -9.97 73.92 -0.82
CA THR A 607 -10.41 72.55 -0.51
C THR A 607 -10.98 71.89 -1.76
N VAL A 608 -10.51 70.69 -2.13
CA VAL A 608 -11.22 69.79 -3.07
C VAL A 608 -10.98 68.32 -2.66
N PRO A 609 -12.03 67.48 -2.50
CA PRO A 609 -11.89 66.04 -2.29
C PRO A 609 -11.89 65.29 -3.63
N ALA A 610 -10.94 64.38 -3.84
CA ALA A 610 -10.91 63.43 -4.97
C ALA A 610 -10.72 62.02 -4.39
N GLN A 611 -11.78 61.20 -4.37
CA GLN A 611 -12.15 60.25 -5.42
C GLN A 611 -11.17 59.08 -5.58
N THR A 612 -11.66 57.93 -5.13
CA THR A 612 -11.13 56.57 -5.26
C THR A 612 -10.82 56.26 -6.73
N LEU A 613 -9.54 56.06 -7.05
CA LEU A 613 -9.11 55.60 -8.36
C LEU A 613 -9.31 54.08 -8.47
N ALA A 614 -10.09 53.66 -9.46
CA ALA A 614 -10.16 52.28 -9.90
C ALA A 614 -8.87 51.89 -10.64
N SER A 615 -8.23 50.80 -10.24
CA SER A 615 -7.06 50.24 -10.90
C SER A 615 -7.46 49.57 -12.22
N ILE A 616 -6.99 50.13 -13.33
CA ILE A 616 -7.06 49.55 -14.67
C ILE A 616 -5.98 48.47 -14.77
N TYR A 617 -6.36 47.24 -15.12
CA TYR A 617 -5.43 46.17 -15.48
C TYR A 617 -5.20 46.21 -17.00
N THR A 618 -3.96 46.40 -17.41
CA THR A 618 -3.52 46.25 -18.80
C THR A 618 -2.92 44.87 -18.97
N VAL A 619 -3.54 44.03 -19.80
CA VAL A 619 -3.00 42.72 -20.22
C VAL A 619 -2.34 42.91 -21.58
N GLU A 620 -1.03 42.74 -21.64
CA GLU A 620 -0.26 42.75 -22.87
C GLU A 620 -0.04 41.30 -23.32
N VAL A 621 -0.60 40.94 -24.48
CA VAL A 621 -0.44 39.62 -25.09
C VAL A 621 0.83 39.64 -25.93
N LEU A 622 1.90 39.01 -25.42
CA LEU A 622 3.13 38.77 -26.16
C LEU A 622 2.94 37.58 -27.12
N GLY A 623 2.49 37.89 -28.34
CA GLY A 623 2.68 37.05 -29.53
C GLY A 623 1.82 35.78 -29.64
N TYR A 624 1.10 35.67 -30.75
CA TYR A 624 0.59 34.39 -31.24
C TYR A 624 1.71 33.71 -32.03
N GLY A 625 2.28 32.64 -31.48
CA GLY A 625 3.29 31.83 -32.16
C GLY A 625 2.71 31.26 -33.47
N GLY A 626 3.33 31.63 -34.59
CA GLY A 626 3.06 31.08 -35.91
C GLY A 626 3.58 29.65 -36.04
N ALA A 627 2.91 28.87 -36.89
CA ALA A 627 3.24 27.49 -37.21
C ALA A 627 4.58 27.38 -37.94
N ASP A 628 5.35 26.35 -37.58
CA ASP A 628 6.55 25.90 -38.28
C ASP A 628 6.16 25.26 -39.63
N PRO A 629 6.85 25.55 -40.73
CA PRO A 629 6.55 24.99 -42.05
C PRO A 629 6.94 23.51 -42.21
N ASP A 630 7.51 22.88 -41.18
CA ASP A 630 7.93 21.47 -41.22
C ASP A 630 6.77 20.48 -40.92
N ASP A 631 5.62 20.97 -40.44
CA ASP A 631 4.46 20.11 -40.13
C ASP A 631 3.56 19.83 -41.36
N GLU A 632 3.66 20.61 -42.43
CA GLU A 632 2.82 20.41 -43.65
C GLU A 632 3.31 19.25 -44.53
N GLU A 633 4.62 18.97 -44.60
CA GLU A 633 5.15 17.83 -45.37
C GLU A 633 4.80 16.48 -44.71
N ASP A 634 4.76 16.44 -43.38
CA ASP A 634 4.51 15.23 -42.59
C ASP A 634 3.04 14.78 -42.64
N ASP A 635 2.11 15.73 -42.82
CA ASP A 635 0.68 15.46 -42.96
C ASP A 635 0.28 15.04 -44.38
N GLU A 636 0.97 15.52 -45.42
CA GLU A 636 0.79 15.03 -46.79
C GLU A 636 1.30 13.60 -46.98
N GLU A 637 2.42 13.25 -46.33
CA GLU A 637 2.98 11.89 -46.41
C GLU A 637 2.10 10.85 -45.69
N ARG A 638 1.50 11.22 -44.55
CA ARG A 638 0.52 10.38 -43.83
C ARG A 638 -0.80 10.23 -44.58
N ARG A 639 -1.20 11.21 -45.39
CA ARG A 639 -2.37 11.11 -46.27
C ARG A 639 -2.14 10.13 -47.42
N ARG A 640 -0.97 10.18 -48.07
CA ARG A 640 -0.60 9.20 -49.12
C ARG A 640 -0.54 7.76 -48.60
N GLN A 641 0.03 7.55 -47.42
CA GLN A 641 0.11 6.21 -46.82
C GLN A 641 -1.26 5.65 -46.40
N ARG A 642 -2.26 6.50 -46.13
CA ARG A 642 -3.63 6.06 -45.86
C ARG A 642 -4.40 5.71 -47.13
N GLU A 643 -4.17 6.42 -48.23
CA GLU A 643 -4.80 6.10 -49.53
C GLU A 643 -4.25 4.79 -50.12
N GLU A 644 -2.94 4.50 -49.97
CA GLU A 644 -2.35 3.22 -50.38
C GLU A 644 -2.80 2.01 -49.51
N ALA A 645 -3.19 2.26 -48.26
CA ALA A 645 -3.73 1.23 -47.37
C ALA A 645 -5.22 0.90 -47.62
N GLU A 646 -5.97 1.80 -48.27
CA GLU A 646 -7.36 1.55 -48.67
C GLU A 646 -7.48 0.89 -50.05
N GLU A 647 -6.50 1.05 -50.95
CA GLU A 647 -6.47 0.33 -52.25
C GLU A 647 -5.96 -1.12 -52.14
N SER A 648 -5.47 -1.57 -50.99
CA SER A 648 -4.95 -2.93 -50.76
C SER A 648 -5.85 -3.86 -49.93
N ARG A 649 -7.15 -3.54 -49.82
CA ARG A 649 -8.18 -4.41 -49.20
C ARG A 649 -9.20 -4.99 -50.17
#